data_AF-A0A7S4FVP8-F1
#
_entry.id   AF-A0A7S4FVP8-F1
#
_cell.length_a   1.000
_cell.length_b   1.000
_cell.length_c   1.000
_cell.angle_alpha   90.00
_cell.angle_beta   90.00
_cell.angle_gamma   90.00
#
_symmetry.space_group_name_H-M   'P 1'
#
loop_
_entity.id
_entity.type
_entity.pdbx_description
1 polymer ?
#
loop_
_entity_poly.entity_id
_entity_poly.type
_entity_poly.pdbx_seq_one_letter_code
_entity_poly.pdbx_strand_id
1 'polypeptide(L)'
;IFFRHSLAHGSKRHTMMKSLWRAAICALLLGAAEGNMNGKPGQYKIANGNPASPKAYSTDYNAEYFDVYGPTIKTRYSEVYWKMQEAVPIPEAIRKRFHNKTMAIVGYEVDQVQVTPQGDVPVPITWAYNHHYECWMLNSKKARMVKAKSDARAIRLGLNHGAMEHWKPEILDPSDDSEIPLTQFFSEGNGGEFRLSYHGYPKGYAQFIESPDIVHVMPMQIDTRNRDMDTPAFKPGPLPRASRIPASAGYSGLIECPCSDTLPKKWGMSYGARSTGRCRTPVKNATECFSGARQVMGSSKYVEHQVSASSKAGGCSVERHVDGTADIFWNSAVGRGCASRRPADSLMVSFAQSVVNLTVALATQEAPTAATITITGPADRWFGVGFGADAMCVHMVSDECPEGGPYAIVVSGESVTERKLAFHGAGDVLPRSVTVQSSTVQNGYRTVVLTRPLSGASPKHYTFDPTKPSMPIINAKGCGLPFAQHCGHAPATLTFFATNTPTCVCEGGIRGTIGGNPFPNPGPCSPQPHGDLLWQHNPTCSVQTYVGGLRCCRDGKSLLDADQPVPWPDQYLEYSLKFRFYFEEYVPARPAYVPSHQNLVRLYWTTEAFAGEYDVPQCLPGTPAADCIHVITSRWKVREMMHNCSLRTGDGSCTGTGSTDPNQTAGVKLIYAGPHCHAPTCLSMELYNADTGRLLCHMEPVRGQSVDLYDEHGFLAIPPCLWGDIAEGLLEPELLSLDTTLLSIKRNNNTLGHTGEMASWQMRGIVVPRHPKTPAREGVLAPGKGPVGMDVVE
;
A
#
# COMPACT_ATOMS: atom_id res chain seq x y z
N ILE A 1 52.98 15.95 -65.87
CA ILE A 1 53.80 14.80 -65.46
C ILE A 1 53.01 14.10 -64.36
N PHE A 2 52.36 12.94 -64.49
CA PHE A 2 52.06 12.05 -65.60
C PHE A 2 50.66 11.44 -65.30
N PHE A 3 49.75 11.54 -66.27
CA PHE A 3 48.67 10.61 -66.67
C PHE A 3 47.61 10.11 -65.64
N ARG A 4 46.33 10.49 -65.77
CA ARG A 4 45.24 9.99 -66.68
C ARG A 4 44.68 8.64 -66.17
N HIS A 5 43.38 8.34 -66.09
CA HIS A 5 42.14 8.69 -66.84
C HIS A 5 40.90 8.39 -65.94
N SER A 6 39.84 9.21 -65.92
CA SER A 6 38.58 9.09 -66.73
C SER A 6 37.81 7.77 -66.50
N LEU A 7 36.50 7.68 -66.26
CA LEU A 7 35.33 8.47 -66.68
C LEU A 7 34.04 7.98 -65.97
N ALA A 8 33.08 8.91 -65.77
CA ALA A 8 31.61 8.82 -65.99
C ALA A 8 30.76 7.69 -65.33
N HIS A 9 29.50 7.84 -64.91
CA HIS A 9 28.44 8.87 -65.07
C HIS A 9 27.23 8.53 -64.16
N GLY A 10 26.59 9.53 -63.54
CA GLY A 10 25.11 9.66 -63.48
C GLY A 10 24.50 9.63 -62.07
N SER A 11 24.00 10.74 -61.50
CA SER A 11 22.76 11.50 -61.75
C SER A 11 21.58 11.12 -60.84
N LYS A 12 21.35 11.98 -59.83
CA LYS A 12 20.10 12.58 -59.31
C LYS A 12 18.83 11.73 -59.00
N ARG A 13 18.36 11.98 -57.76
CA ARG A 13 16.99 12.26 -57.26
C ARG A 13 16.13 11.13 -56.65
N HIS A 14 15.82 11.37 -55.35
CA HIS A 14 14.58 11.14 -54.58
C HIS A 14 13.79 9.83 -54.74
N THR A 15 13.67 9.04 -53.65
CA THR A 15 12.40 8.83 -52.91
C THR A 15 12.60 8.03 -51.61
N MET A 16 11.65 8.21 -50.67
CA MET A 16 11.52 7.62 -49.33
C MET A 16 11.59 6.08 -49.24
N MET A 17 12.24 5.55 -48.19
CA MET A 17 11.79 4.44 -47.33
C MET A 17 12.86 4.22 -46.22
N LYS A 18 12.57 4.63 -44.97
CA LYS A 18 12.16 3.78 -43.84
C LYS A 18 13.18 2.70 -43.40
N SER A 19 13.55 2.84 -42.12
CA SER A 19 13.81 1.79 -41.11
C SER A 19 15.01 0.86 -41.28
N LEU A 20 15.93 0.91 -40.30
CA LEU A 20 16.38 -0.23 -39.46
C LEU A 20 17.83 -0.05 -38.97
N TRP A 21 18.10 0.85 -38.02
CA TRP A 21 19.32 0.75 -37.18
C TRP A 21 18.98 1.22 -35.76
N ARG A 22 18.34 0.33 -34.99
CA ARG A 22 18.32 0.33 -33.52
C ARG A 22 18.31 -1.12 -33.05
N ALA A 23 19.47 -1.71 -32.86
CA ALA A 23 19.68 -2.91 -32.04
C ALA A 23 21.18 -3.09 -31.78
N ALA A 24 21.48 -3.61 -30.59
CA ALA A 24 22.78 -4.08 -30.11
C ALA A 24 23.77 -3.03 -29.55
N ILE A 25 23.48 -2.55 -28.35
CA ILE A 25 24.52 -2.48 -27.30
C ILE A 25 24.00 -3.33 -26.13
N CYS A 26 24.18 -4.66 -26.24
CA CYS A 26 24.23 -5.54 -25.07
C CYS A 26 25.70 -5.58 -24.64
N ALA A 27 26.10 -4.68 -23.75
CA ALA A 27 27.40 -4.80 -23.09
C ALA A 27 27.31 -5.90 -22.03
N LEU A 28 27.94 -7.03 -22.31
CA LEU A 28 28.31 -8.03 -21.33
C LEU A 28 29.31 -7.40 -20.35
N LEU A 29 28.86 -7.06 -19.14
CA LEU A 29 29.75 -6.76 -18.01
C LEU A 29 29.39 -7.70 -16.86
N LEU A 30 29.92 -8.93 -16.92
CA LEU A 30 30.30 -9.63 -15.70
C LEU A 30 31.53 -8.88 -15.18
N GLY A 31 31.36 -8.10 -14.11
CA GLY A 31 32.49 -7.45 -13.47
C GLY A 31 33.32 -8.48 -12.71
N ALA A 32 34.64 -8.40 -12.82
CA ALA A 32 35.50 -8.90 -11.75
C ALA A 32 35.20 -8.10 -10.46
N ALA A 33 35.57 -8.61 -9.28
CA ALA A 33 35.38 -7.89 -8.01
C ALA A 33 36.17 -6.56 -7.99
N GLU A 34 35.62 -5.52 -8.58
CA GLU A 34 36.15 -4.16 -8.56
C GLU A 34 35.13 -3.23 -7.90
N GLY A 35 35.35 -2.99 -6.61
CA GLY A 35 34.81 -1.87 -5.85
C GLY A 35 33.30 -1.83 -5.62
N ASN A 36 32.92 -0.97 -4.68
CA ASN A 36 31.53 -0.59 -4.47
C ASN A 36 31.04 0.25 -5.67
N MET A 37 29.77 0.12 -6.04
CA MET A 37 29.13 0.99 -7.05
C MET A 37 29.04 2.43 -6.54
N ASN A 38 28.62 2.62 -5.29
CA ASN A 38 28.53 3.94 -4.67
C ASN A 38 29.70 4.18 -3.72
N GLY A 39 30.28 5.38 -3.82
CA GLY A 39 31.35 5.80 -2.92
C GLY A 39 32.67 5.05 -3.10
N LYS A 40 33.64 5.41 -2.26
CA LYS A 40 34.98 4.79 -2.19
C LYS A 40 34.95 3.57 -1.24
N PRO A 41 35.91 2.64 -1.38
CA PRO A 41 36.08 1.56 -0.41
C PRO A 41 36.13 2.08 1.04
N GLY A 42 35.43 1.40 1.94
CA GLY A 42 35.31 1.74 3.36
C GLY A 42 34.38 2.91 3.70
N GLN A 43 33.63 3.48 2.74
CA GLN A 43 32.69 4.58 3.03
C GLN A 43 31.34 4.12 3.62
N TYR A 44 30.89 2.92 3.27
CA TYR A 44 29.73 2.32 3.90
C TYR A 44 29.97 2.10 5.40
N LYS A 45 28.91 2.17 6.19
CA LYS A 45 28.98 1.99 7.65
C LYS A 45 27.91 1.03 8.13
N ILE A 46 28.14 0.46 9.30
CA ILE A 46 27.15 -0.26 10.11
C ILE A 46 27.02 0.40 11.47
N ALA A 47 25.85 0.27 12.09
CA ALA A 47 25.50 0.94 13.34
C ALA A 47 25.93 0.18 14.61
N ASN A 48 26.26 -1.12 14.50
CA ASN A 48 26.51 -1.99 15.65
C ASN A 48 27.76 -2.90 15.49
N GLY A 49 28.80 -2.41 14.82
CA GLY A 49 30.08 -3.13 14.74
C GLY A 49 30.59 -3.50 16.14
N ASN A 50 31.21 -4.68 16.28
CA ASN A 50 31.60 -5.19 17.58
C ASN A 50 32.89 -4.49 18.09
N PRO A 51 32.80 -3.61 19.13
CA PRO A 51 33.97 -2.88 19.60
C PRO A 51 35.01 -3.76 20.30
N ALA A 52 34.62 -4.98 20.70
CA ALA A 52 35.52 -5.95 21.32
C ALA A 52 36.24 -6.84 20.29
N SER A 53 35.84 -6.81 19.02
CA SER A 53 36.52 -7.59 17.98
C SER A 53 37.81 -6.90 17.53
N PRO A 54 38.93 -7.64 17.36
CA PRO A 54 40.18 -7.06 16.86
C PRO A 54 40.11 -6.68 15.38
N LYS A 55 39.05 -7.06 14.67
CA LYS A 55 38.82 -6.77 13.25
C LYS A 55 37.48 -6.07 13.09
N ALA A 56 37.48 -4.93 12.39
CA ALA A 56 36.24 -4.27 11.97
C ALA A 56 35.57 -5.05 10.82
N TYR A 57 34.25 -5.07 10.82
CA TYR A 57 33.49 -5.63 9.70
C TYR A 57 33.75 -4.85 8.41
N SER A 58 34.01 -5.57 7.32
CA SER A 58 34.22 -4.98 6.00
C SER A 58 32.88 -4.76 5.33
N THR A 59 32.55 -3.51 5.03
CA THR A 59 31.37 -3.13 4.24
C THR A 59 31.68 -2.98 2.76
N ASP A 60 32.86 -3.40 2.31
CA ASP A 60 33.18 -3.47 0.88
C ASP A 60 32.61 -4.74 0.27
N TYR A 61 31.91 -4.58 -0.85
CA TYR A 61 31.34 -5.70 -1.58
C TYR A 61 32.41 -6.40 -2.43
N ASN A 62 32.65 -7.68 -2.13
CA ASN A 62 33.71 -8.48 -2.75
C ASN A 62 33.20 -9.67 -3.58
N ALA A 63 31.88 -9.90 -3.60
CA ALA A 63 31.28 -10.98 -4.37
C ALA A 63 31.15 -10.63 -5.87
N GLU A 64 30.92 -11.64 -6.71
CA GLU A 64 30.56 -11.41 -8.11
C GLU A 64 29.26 -10.58 -8.19
N TYR A 65 29.14 -9.74 -9.23
CA TYR A 65 27.96 -8.90 -9.39
C TYR A 65 27.46 -8.82 -10.83
N PHE A 66 26.22 -8.34 -10.97
CA PHE A 66 25.67 -7.88 -12.24
C PHE A 66 24.83 -6.61 -12.05
N ASP A 67 24.83 -5.77 -13.09
CA ASP A 67 24.08 -4.51 -13.11
C ASP A 67 22.74 -4.68 -13.86
N VAL A 68 21.71 -4.01 -13.39
CA VAL A 68 20.38 -3.89 -14.02
C VAL A 68 20.01 -2.42 -14.10
N TYR A 69 19.58 -1.98 -15.29
CA TYR A 69 19.19 -0.59 -15.55
C TYR A 69 17.68 -0.52 -15.75
N GLY A 70 16.99 0.24 -14.89
CA GLY A 70 15.58 0.55 -15.08
C GLY A 70 15.35 1.38 -16.34
N PRO A 71 14.16 1.28 -16.98
CA PRO A 71 13.77 2.18 -18.06
C PRO A 71 13.96 3.66 -17.70
N THR A 72 14.26 4.49 -18.70
CA THR A 72 14.50 5.91 -18.51
C THR A 72 13.29 6.61 -17.89
N ILE A 73 13.56 7.31 -16.80
CA ILE A 73 12.66 8.25 -16.14
C ILE A 73 12.84 9.59 -16.81
N LYS A 74 11.73 10.25 -17.13
CA LYS A 74 11.69 11.57 -17.75
C LYS A 74 10.67 12.42 -17.01
N THR A 75 11.12 13.51 -16.41
CA THR A 75 10.32 14.35 -15.51
C THR A 75 10.56 15.83 -15.75
N ARG A 76 9.55 16.64 -15.41
CA ARG A 76 9.67 18.11 -15.27
C ARG A 76 9.79 18.47 -13.79
N TYR A 77 10.25 19.68 -13.51
CA TYR A 77 10.32 20.20 -12.14
C TYR A 77 9.00 20.01 -11.39
N SER A 78 9.07 19.55 -10.13
CA SER A 78 7.96 19.19 -9.23
C SER A 78 7.11 17.98 -9.62
N GLU A 79 7.42 17.32 -10.73
CA GLU A 79 6.67 16.15 -11.18
C GLU A 79 7.07 14.92 -10.35
N VAL A 80 6.06 14.18 -9.88
CA VAL A 80 6.22 12.88 -9.27
C VAL A 80 6.18 11.80 -10.35
N TYR A 81 7.24 11.00 -10.47
CA TYR A 81 7.24 9.78 -11.26
C TYR A 81 7.01 8.60 -10.32
N TRP A 82 5.89 7.90 -10.46
CA TRP A 82 5.56 6.79 -9.56
C TRP A 82 4.73 5.70 -10.24
N LYS A 83 5.41 4.78 -10.91
CA LYS A 83 4.76 3.67 -11.62
C LYS A 83 5.68 2.48 -11.74
N MET A 84 5.09 1.28 -11.83
CA MET A 84 5.81 0.08 -12.21
C MET A 84 6.37 0.24 -13.62
N GLN A 85 7.68 0.06 -13.76
CA GLN A 85 8.36 0.09 -15.05
C GLN A 85 8.24 -1.28 -15.75
N GLU A 86 8.53 -1.28 -17.05
CA GLU A 86 8.63 -2.53 -17.82
C GLU A 86 9.69 -3.46 -17.21
N ALA A 87 9.43 -4.77 -17.27
CA ALA A 87 10.36 -5.77 -16.78
C ALA A 87 11.69 -5.69 -17.53
N VAL A 88 12.80 -5.69 -16.79
CA VAL A 88 14.16 -5.68 -17.35
C VAL A 88 14.74 -7.09 -17.24
N PRO A 89 15.16 -7.73 -18.33
CA PRO A 89 15.85 -9.01 -18.24
C PRO A 89 17.21 -8.84 -17.57
N ILE A 90 17.56 -9.74 -16.64
CA ILE A 90 18.93 -9.78 -16.11
C ILE A 90 19.89 -10.27 -17.21
N PRO A 91 21.21 -10.01 -17.10
CA PRO A 91 22.17 -10.36 -18.16
C PRO A 91 22.09 -11.82 -18.58
N GLU A 92 22.18 -12.07 -19.89
CA GLU A 92 22.01 -13.42 -20.47
C GLU A 92 22.96 -14.46 -19.87
N ALA A 93 24.21 -14.08 -19.58
CA ALA A 93 25.19 -14.96 -18.94
C ALA A 93 24.73 -15.41 -17.54
N ILE A 94 24.12 -14.50 -16.76
CA ILE A 94 23.58 -14.80 -15.43
C ILE A 94 22.37 -15.73 -15.55
N ARG A 95 21.44 -15.45 -16.47
CA ARG A 95 20.29 -16.34 -16.75
C ARG A 95 20.72 -17.75 -17.10
N LYS A 96 21.74 -17.89 -17.96
CA LYS A 96 22.31 -19.20 -18.32
C LYS A 96 22.97 -19.89 -17.13
N ARG A 97 23.75 -19.16 -16.32
CA ARG A 97 24.45 -19.71 -15.14
C ARG A 97 23.50 -20.26 -14.10
N PHE A 98 22.39 -19.56 -13.84
CA PHE A 98 21.41 -19.90 -12.82
C PHE A 98 20.15 -20.61 -13.35
N HIS A 99 20.13 -21.02 -14.61
CA HIS A 99 19.06 -21.84 -15.14
C HIS A 99 18.94 -23.16 -14.35
N ASN A 100 17.76 -23.40 -13.76
CA ASN A 100 17.48 -24.53 -12.85
C ASN A 100 18.40 -24.58 -11.61
N LYS A 101 18.91 -23.43 -11.15
CA LYS A 101 19.71 -23.31 -9.93
C LYS A 101 19.18 -22.21 -9.01
N THR A 102 19.63 -22.25 -7.76
CA THR A 102 19.41 -21.20 -6.78
C THR A 102 20.54 -20.17 -6.85
N MET A 103 20.18 -18.91 -6.95
CA MET A 103 21.09 -17.78 -6.76
C MET A 103 20.97 -17.30 -5.31
N ALA A 104 22.11 -17.11 -4.65
CA ALA A 104 22.18 -16.49 -3.32
C ALA A 104 22.56 -15.02 -3.48
N ILE A 105 21.61 -14.10 -3.30
CA ILE A 105 21.90 -12.66 -3.30
C ILE A 105 22.45 -12.29 -1.92
N VAL A 106 23.73 -11.91 -1.89
CA VAL A 106 24.46 -11.54 -0.66
C VAL A 106 24.45 -10.04 -0.39
N GLY A 107 23.94 -9.26 -1.34
CA GLY A 107 23.69 -7.83 -1.15
C GLY A 107 23.36 -7.12 -2.44
N TYR A 108 23.07 -5.83 -2.35
CA TYR A 108 22.88 -4.99 -3.52
C TYR A 108 23.27 -3.53 -3.25
N GLU A 109 23.38 -2.76 -4.32
CA GLU A 109 23.51 -1.31 -4.29
C GLU A 109 22.53 -0.70 -5.31
N VAL A 110 22.12 0.56 -5.07
CA VAL A 110 21.22 1.30 -5.94
C VAL A 110 21.76 2.70 -6.18
N ASP A 111 21.66 3.21 -7.40
CA ASP A 111 22.00 4.59 -7.77
C ASP A 111 21.00 5.15 -8.81
N GLN A 112 20.96 6.47 -8.98
CA GLN A 112 20.31 7.10 -10.13
C GLN A 112 21.39 7.63 -11.07
N VAL A 113 21.39 7.18 -12.32
CA VAL A 113 22.45 7.46 -13.28
C VAL A 113 21.92 7.98 -14.60
N GLN A 114 22.69 8.87 -15.22
CA GLN A 114 22.60 9.17 -16.64
C GLN A 114 23.55 8.23 -17.38
N VAL A 115 23.00 7.35 -18.22
CA VAL A 115 23.80 6.42 -19.02
C VAL A 115 24.34 7.19 -20.23
N THR A 116 25.67 7.34 -20.32
CA THR A 116 26.33 8.03 -21.43
C THR A 116 27.27 7.07 -22.18
N PRO A 117 27.69 7.40 -23.42
CA PRO A 117 28.71 6.62 -24.14
C PRO A 117 30.05 6.53 -23.40
N GLN A 118 30.33 7.46 -22.47
CA GLN A 118 31.55 7.53 -21.67
C GLN A 118 31.44 6.78 -20.33
N GLY A 119 30.25 6.25 -20.00
CA GLY A 119 29.96 5.59 -18.74
C GLY A 119 28.76 6.21 -18.02
N ASP A 120 28.43 5.64 -16.86
CA ASP A 120 27.36 6.14 -16.01
C ASP A 120 27.80 7.41 -15.28
N VAL A 121 26.95 8.44 -15.30
CA VAL A 121 27.13 9.67 -14.53
C VAL A 121 26.07 9.70 -13.42
N PRO A 122 26.45 9.65 -12.13
CA PRO A 122 25.49 9.73 -11.03
C PRO A 122 24.73 11.05 -11.03
N VAL A 123 23.42 10.98 -10.76
CA VAL A 123 22.54 12.15 -10.64
C VAL A 123 22.55 12.64 -9.20
N PRO A 124 22.79 13.92 -8.91
CA PRO A 124 22.67 14.43 -7.54
C PRO A 124 21.28 14.18 -6.95
N ILE A 125 21.22 13.80 -5.66
CA ILE A 125 19.94 13.61 -4.97
C ILE A 125 19.11 14.91 -4.87
N THR A 126 19.81 16.05 -4.91
CA THR A 126 19.22 17.40 -4.96
C THR A 126 18.56 17.73 -6.30
N TRP A 127 18.76 16.87 -7.32
CA TRP A 127 18.14 17.01 -8.63
C TRP A 127 16.95 16.07 -8.79
N ALA A 128 17.17 14.78 -8.54
CA ALA A 128 16.13 13.75 -8.52
C ALA A 128 16.07 13.15 -7.12
N TYR A 129 15.10 13.59 -6.33
CA TYR A 129 14.91 13.02 -5.02
C TYR A 129 14.26 11.64 -5.16
N ASN A 130 14.93 10.61 -4.65
CA ASN A 130 14.34 9.29 -4.49
C ASN A 130 13.42 9.33 -3.27
N HIS A 131 12.11 9.48 -3.48
CA HIS A 131 11.16 9.42 -2.38
C HIS A 131 11.05 7.99 -1.87
N HIS A 132 10.84 7.03 -2.77
CA HIS A 132 11.00 5.59 -2.53
C HIS A 132 11.46 4.87 -3.80
N TYR A 133 12.01 3.66 -3.65
CA TYR A 133 12.01 2.66 -4.72
C TYR A 133 11.49 1.32 -4.20
N GLU A 134 10.96 0.53 -5.12
CA GLU A 134 10.61 -0.87 -4.87
C GLU A 134 11.16 -1.71 -6.02
N CYS A 135 11.86 -2.81 -5.71
CA CYS A 135 12.47 -3.68 -6.71
C CYS A 135 12.14 -5.15 -6.45
N TRP A 136 11.67 -5.86 -7.48
CA TRP A 136 11.42 -7.30 -7.42
C TRP A 136 12.26 -8.04 -8.45
N MET A 137 12.83 -9.17 -8.05
CA MET A 137 13.47 -10.13 -8.96
C MET A 137 12.61 -11.38 -9.03
N LEU A 138 12.33 -11.88 -10.23
CA LEU A 138 11.39 -12.99 -10.45
C LEU A 138 11.98 -14.05 -11.40
N ASN A 139 11.43 -15.26 -11.26
CA ASN A 139 11.41 -16.26 -12.32
C ASN A 139 10.15 -16.08 -13.19
N SER A 140 10.31 -15.44 -14.35
CA SER A 140 9.20 -15.05 -15.23
C SER A 140 8.39 -16.22 -15.78
N LYS A 141 8.93 -17.45 -15.76
CA LYS A 141 8.21 -18.66 -16.18
C LYS A 141 7.21 -19.15 -15.14
N LYS A 142 7.43 -18.82 -13.87
CA LYS A 142 6.63 -19.31 -12.72
C LYS A 142 5.96 -18.20 -11.92
N ALA A 143 6.33 -16.94 -12.14
CA ALA A 143 5.74 -15.80 -11.45
C ALA A 143 5.68 -14.57 -12.37
N ARG A 144 4.74 -13.66 -12.11
CA ARG A 144 4.64 -12.36 -12.77
C ARG A 144 4.16 -11.28 -11.80
N MET A 145 4.44 -10.01 -12.10
CA MET A 145 3.83 -8.90 -11.37
C MET A 145 2.42 -8.62 -11.89
N VAL A 146 1.45 -8.51 -10.99
CA VAL A 146 0.06 -8.13 -11.30
C VAL A 146 -0.36 -6.93 -10.47
N LYS A 147 -1.25 -6.12 -11.05
CA LYS A 147 -1.85 -4.99 -10.36
C LYS A 147 -3.16 -5.46 -9.73
N ALA A 148 -3.22 -5.46 -8.41
CA ALA A 148 -4.36 -5.95 -7.64
C ALA A 148 -5.06 -4.80 -6.90
N LYS A 149 -6.39 -4.90 -6.75
CA LYS A 149 -7.13 -3.99 -5.88
C LYS A 149 -6.63 -4.14 -4.45
N SER A 150 -6.48 -3.01 -3.78
CA SER A 150 -6.04 -3.00 -2.38
C SER A 150 -7.17 -3.50 -1.50
N ASP A 151 -6.95 -4.64 -0.84
CA ASP A 151 -7.86 -5.17 0.16
C ASP A 151 -7.69 -4.44 1.51
N ALA A 152 -8.53 -4.79 2.49
CA ALA A 152 -8.45 -4.17 3.82
C ALA A 152 -7.09 -4.39 4.49
N ARG A 153 -6.38 -5.50 4.19
CA ARG A 153 -5.05 -5.77 4.74
C ARG A 153 -4.02 -4.85 4.09
N ALA A 154 -3.99 -4.73 2.77
CA ALA A 154 -3.07 -3.86 2.03
C ALA A 154 -3.26 -2.40 2.38
N ILE A 155 -4.52 -1.95 2.49
CA ILE A 155 -4.86 -0.58 2.95
C ILE A 155 -4.38 -0.36 4.39
N ARG A 156 -4.62 -1.33 5.28
CA ARG A 156 -4.23 -1.23 6.69
C ARG A 156 -2.72 -1.33 6.86
N LEU A 157 -2.00 -2.13 6.11
CA LEU A 157 -0.55 -2.29 6.26
C LEU A 157 0.24 -1.24 5.47
N GLY A 158 -0.44 -0.31 4.78
CA GLY A 158 0.21 0.70 3.96
C GLY A 158 0.86 0.18 2.69
N LEU A 159 0.69 -1.11 2.34
CA LEU A 159 1.32 -1.75 1.17
C LEU A 159 0.92 -1.09 -0.15
N ASN A 160 -0.23 -0.44 -0.17
CA ASN A 160 -0.75 0.27 -1.33
C ASN A 160 -0.36 1.75 -1.37
N HIS A 161 0.32 2.26 -0.34
CA HIS A 161 0.74 3.65 -0.24
C HIS A 161 -0.39 4.65 -0.55
N GLY A 162 -1.62 4.33 -0.09
CA GLY A 162 -2.81 5.15 -0.31
C GLY A 162 -3.38 5.17 -1.73
N ALA A 163 -2.96 4.24 -2.61
CA ALA A 163 -3.55 3.99 -3.93
C ALA A 163 -4.68 2.95 -3.88
N MET A 164 -5.60 2.99 -4.85
CA MET A 164 -6.70 2.02 -4.94
C MET A 164 -6.24 0.60 -5.32
N GLU A 165 -5.08 0.51 -5.94
CA GLU A 165 -4.46 -0.72 -6.44
C GLU A 165 -2.98 -0.70 -6.11
N HIS A 166 -2.38 -1.86 -5.93
CA HIS A 166 -0.94 -2.02 -5.71
C HIS A 166 -0.42 -3.18 -6.56
N TRP A 167 0.90 -3.20 -6.75
CA TRP A 167 1.57 -4.29 -7.44
C TRP A 167 1.92 -5.39 -6.45
N LYS A 168 1.69 -6.63 -6.86
CA LYS A 168 2.13 -7.81 -6.12
C LYS A 168 2.57 -8.89 -7.08
N PRO A 169 3.47 -9.81 -6.67
CA PRO A 169 3.72 -11.01 -7.44
C PRO A 169 2.51 -11.95 -7.42
N GLU A 170 2.29 -12.63 -8.54
CA GLU A 170 1.36 -13.74 -8.72
C GLU A 170 2.16 -14.96 -9.17
N ILE A 171 1.88 -16.11 -8.57
CA ILE A 171 2.52 -17.39 -8.92
C ILE A 171 1.67 -18.11 -9.95
N LEU A 172 2.29 -18.51 -11.06
CA LEU A 172 1.66 -19.16 -12.20
C LEU A 172 1.62 -20.69 -12.05
N ASP A 173 2.59 -21.27 -11.35
CA ASP A 173 2.67 -22.71 -11.09
C ASP A 173 3.08 -22.98 -9.63
N PRO A 174 2.11 -23.23 -8.73
CA PRO A 174 2.37 -23.45 -7.32
C PRO A 174 2.76 -24.91 -6.99
N SER A 175 2.89 -25.80 -7.99
CA SER A 175 2.81 -27.26 -7.77
C SER A 175 4.13 -28.00 -7.52
N ASP A 176 5.21 -27.31 -7.12
CA ASP A 176 6.49 -27.98 -6.81
C ASP A 176 6.89 -27.95 -5.33
N ASP A 177 7.66 -28.97 -4.94
CA ASP A 177 8.08 -29.24 -3.56
C ASP A 177 9.30 -28.40 -3.10
N SER A 178 9.68 -27.36 -3.85
CA SER A 178 10.84 -26.52 -3.53
C SER A 178 10.48 -25.48 -2.47
N GLU A 179 11.35 -25.27 -1.48
CA GLU A 179 11.20 -24.17 -0.50
C GLU A 179 11.91 -22.88 -0.95
N ILE A 180 12.57 -22.89 -2.11
CA ILE A 180 13.31 -21.73 -2.63
C ILE A 180 12.31 -20.71 -3.20
N PRO A 181 12.35 -19.43 -2.82
CA PRO A 181 11.45 -18.41 -3.36
C PRO A 181 11.57 -18.26 -4.89
N LEU A 182 10.42 -18.03 -5.54
CA LEU A 182 10.33 -17.64 -6.96
C LEU A 182 10.43 -16.14 -7.18
N THR A 183 10.25 -15.36 -6.12
CA THR A 183 10.29 -13.91 -6.13
C THR A 183 11.08 -13.40 -4.94
N GLN A 184 11.82 -12.31 -5.13
CA GLN A 184 12.50 -11.58 -4.07
C GLN A 184 12.18 -10.11 -4.16
N PHE A 185 12.09 -9.45 -2.99
CA PHE A 185 11.76 -8.03 -2.87
C PHE A 185 12.89 -7.28 -2.17
N PHE A 186 13.37 -6.21 -2.80
CA PHE A 186 14.48 -5.37 -2.35
C PHE A 186 13.95 -3.95 -2.11
N SER A 187 14.01 -3.51 -0.86
CA SER A 187 13.39 -2.25 -0.40
C SER A 187 14.04 -1.69 0.86
N GLU A 188 15.18 -2.24 1.28
CA GLU A 188 15.92 -1.76 2.44
C GLU A 188 16.47 -0.36 2.16
N GLY A 189 16.33 0.56 3.13
CA GLY A 189 16.72 1.97 3.03
C GLY A 189 16.24 2.62 1.74
N ASN A 190 14.98 2.44 1.38
CA ASN A 190 14.52 2.72 0.02
C ASN A 190 14.14 4.17 -0.26
N GLY A 191 14.24 5.08 0.70
CA GLY A 191 13.90 6.49 0.53
C GLY A 191 15.09 7.34 0.09
N GLY A 192 15.07 8.64 0.40
CA GLY A 192 16.13 9.58 0.03
C GLY A 192 17.51 9.19 0.56
N GLU A 193 17.55 8.22 1.47
CA GLU A 193 18.71 7.71 2.16
C GLU A 193 19.39 6.49 1.54
N PHE A 194 18.92 6.02 0.38
CA PHE A 194 19.36 4.75 -0.22
C PHE A 194 20.83 4.65 -0.63
N ARG A 195 21.50 5.77 -0.94
CA ARG A 195 22.92 5.74 -1.32
C ARG A 195 23.80 5.67 -0.08
N LEU A 196 24.93 4.99 -0.15
CA LEU A 196 25.83 4.77 1.01
C LEU A 196 25.19 4.10 2.25
N SER A 197 23.92 3.72 2.17
CA SER A 197 23.27 2.80 3.10
C SER A 197 23.61 1.37 2.68
N TYR A 198 24.20 0.61 3.60
CA TYR A 198 24.71 -0.72 3.27
C TYR A 198 23.57 -1.72 3.15
N HIS A 199 23.53 -2.49 2.07
CA HIS A 199 22.53 -3.55 1.84
C HIS A 199 23.18 -4.93 1.64
N GLY A 200 24.40 -5.12 2.15
CA GLY A 200 25.08 -6.41 2.19
C GLY A 200 24.76 -7.22 3.43
N TYR A 201 24.95 -8.53 3.34
CA TYR A 201 24.75 -9.47 4.43
C TYR A 201 26.08 -10.08 4.90
N PRO A 202 26.20 -10.43 6.20
CA PRO A 202 27.34 -11.19 6.71
C PRO A 202 27.51 -12.54 6.00
N LYS A 203 28.72 -13.09 6.04
CA LYS A 203 29.03 -14.34 5.34
C LYS A 203 28.11 -15.47 5.79
N GLY A 204 27.63 -16.28 4.84
CA GLY A 204 26.75 -17.42 5.11
C GLY A 204 25.27 -17.04 5.22
N TYR A 205 24.88 -15.81 4.89
CA TYR A 205 23.49 -15.37 4.83
C TYR A 205 23.19 -14.74 3.47
N ALA A 206 22.02 -15.05 2.90
CA ALA A 206 21.61 -14.51 1.61
C ALA A 206 20.09 -14.56 1.42
N GLN A 207 19.58 -13.76 0.48
CA GLN A 207 18.23 -13.93 -0.06
C GLN A 207 18.29 -14.94 -1.22
N PHE A 208 17.54 -16.04 -1.13
CA PHE A 208 17.54 -17.07 -2.18
C PHE A 208 16.50 -16.83 -3.26
N ILE A 209 16.85 -17.07 -4.51
CA ILE A 209 15.89 -17.08 -5.62
C ILE A 209 16.20 -18.19 -6.62
N GLU A 210 15.15 -18.91 -7.05
CA GLU A 210 15.29 -19.98 -8.05
C GLU A 210 15.21 -19.42 -9.47
N SER A 211 16.27 -19.62 -10.26
CA SER A 211 16.31 -19.33 -11.70
C SER A 211 15.75 -17.94 -12.08
N PRO A 212 16.22 -16.85 -11.45
CA PRO A 212 15.75 -15.51 -11.78
C PRO A 212 16.11 -15.16 -13.22
N ASP A 213 15.25 -14.38 -13.88
CA ASP A 213 15.48 -13.93 -15.25
C ASP A 213 15.02 -12.50 -15.55
N ILE A 214 14.17 -11.92 -14.71
CA ILE A 214 13.71 -10.53 -14.85
C ILE A 214 13.73 -9.78 -13.52
N VAL A 215 13.82 -8.45 -13.63
CA VAL A 215 13.68 -7.50 -12.53
C VAL A 215 12.59 -6.48 -12.88
N HIS A 216 11.75 -6.16 -11.90
CA HIS A 216 10.77 -5.09 -11.95
C HIS A 216 11.17 -3.99 -10.98
N VAL A 217 11.11 -2.74 -11.43
CA VAL A 217 11.37 -1.57 -10.59
C VAL A 217 10.15 -0.66 -10.60
N MET A 218 9.72 -0.23 -9.42
CA MET A 218 8.74 0.83 -9.25
C MET A 218 9.40 1.99 -8.51
N PRO A 219 9.97 2.95 -9.23
CA PRO A 219 10.58 4.11 -8.62
C PRO A 219 9.48 5.13 -8.28
N MET A 220 9.64 5.81 -7.15
CA MET A 220 8.87 6.96 -6.72
C MET A 220 9.84 8.14 -6.60
N GLN A 221 9.91 8.97 -7.62
CA GLN A 221 10.92 10.02 -7.76
C GLN A 221 10.28 11.39 -7.87
N ILE A 222 10.98 12.41 -7.38
CA ILE A 222 10.53 13.79 -7.43
C ILE A 222 11.63 14.64 -8.05
N ASP A 223 11.31 15.31 -9.16
CA ASP A 223 12.22 16.27 -9.77
C ASP A 223 12.25 17.56 -8.94
N THR A 224 13.40 17.81 -8.32
CA THR A 224 13.65 18.99 -7.50
C THR A 224 14.72 19.90 -8.08
N ARG A 225 15.24 19.59 -9.28
CA ARG A 225 16.35 20.34 -9.89
C ARG A 225 15.90 21.72 -10.35
N ASN A 226 16.44 22.76 -9.73
CA ASN A 226 16.38 24.10 -10.30
C ASN A 226 17.27 24.15 -11.56
N ARG A 227 16.67 24.40 -12.73
CA ARG A 227 17.41 24.37 -14.02
C ARG A 227 18.26 25.62 -14.28
N ASP A 228 18.11 26.67 -13.48
CA ASP A 228 18.99 27.85 -13.57
C ASP A 228 20.37 27.57 -12.94
N MET A 229 20.53 26.40 -12.32
CA MET A 229 21.77 25.97 -11.66
C MET A 229 22.37 24.75 -12.37
N ASP A 230 23.69 24.78 -12.54
CA ASP A 230 24.48 23.66 -13.09
C ASP A 230 25.41 23.02 -12.04
N THR A 231 24.97 23.03 -10.78
CA THR A 231 25.71 22.48 -9.64
C THR A 231 24.84 21.48 -8.86
N PRO A 232 25.45 20.46 -8.21
CA PRO A 232 24.76 19.61 -7.25
C PRO A 232 24.26 20.35 -6.00
N ALA A 233 24.74 21.57 -5.73
CA ALA A 233 24.29 22.36 -4.60
C ALA A 233 22.79 22.65 -4.68
N PHE A 234 22.06 22.34 -3.60
CA PHE A 234 20.63 22.58 -3.58
C PHE A 234 20.29 24.08 -3.68
N LYS A 235 19.40 24.42 -4.60
CA LYS A 235 18.72 25.71 -4.67
C LYS A 235 17.23 25.46 -4.89
N PRO A 236 16.34 26.11 -4.10
CA PRO A 236 14.92 25.92 -4.27
C PRO A 236 14.46 26.47 -5.62
N GLY A 237 13.51 25.78 -6.24
CA GLY A 237 12.61 26.37 -7.23
C GLY A 237 11.30 26.81 -6.56
N PRO A 238 10.23 27.04 -7.34
CA PRO A 238 8.90 27.29 -6.81
C PRO A 238 8.40 26.16 -5.88
N LEU A 239 7.75 26.52 -4.78
CA LEU A 239 7.10 25.57 -3.86
C LEU A 239 5.60 25.86 -3.80
N PRO A 240 4.74 24.84 -3.56
CA PRO A 240 3.32 25.06 -3.33
C PRO A 240 3.09 25.77 -1.99
N ARG A 241 1.94 26.43 -1.86
CA ARG A 241 1.48 27.07 -0.60
C ARG A 241 1.41 26.08 0.58
N ALA A 242 1.18 24.80 0.30
CA ALA A 242 1.16 23.75 1.31
C ALA A 242 2.56 23.39 1.86
N SER A 243 3.64 23.77 1.16
CA SER A 243 5.00 23.56 1.66
C SER A 243 5.25 24.43 2.90
N ARG A 244 5.65 23.79 4.00
CA ARG A 244 6.04 24.46 5.26
C ARG A 244 7.53 24.81 5.32
N ILE A 245 8.27 24.43 4.29
CA ILE A 245 9.72 24.54 4.26
C ILE A 245 10.12 25.91 3.69
N PRO A 246 10.88 26.74 4.45
CA PRO A 246 11.37 28.01 3.92
C PRO A 246 12.47 27.78 2.88
N ALA A 247 12.60 28.72 1.94
CA ALA A 247 13.63 28.66 0.89
C ALA A 247 15.08 28.55 1.42
N SER A 248 15.32 28.97 2.67
CA SER A 248 16.62 28.90 3.34
C SER A 248 16.92 27.56 4.00
N ALA A 249 16.02 26.57 3.96
CA ALA A 249 16.16 25.32 4.72
C ALA A 249 17.28 24.39 4.20
N GLY A 250 17.79 24.62 2.99
CA GLY A 250 18.88 23.82 2.40
C GLY A 250 18.43 22.48 1.79
N TYR A 251 17.12 22.25 1.67
CA TYR A 251 16.50 21.11 0.99
C TYR A 251 15.15 21.52 0.37
N SER A 252 14.63 20.70 -0.54
CA SER A 252 13.37 21.00 -1.23
C SER A 252 12.16 20.67 -0.36
N GLY A 253 11.22 21.61 -0.25
CA GLY A 253 9.91 21.36 0.37
C GLY A 253 8.99 20.44 -0.45
N LEU A 254 9.44 19.98 -1.62
CA LEU A 254 8.70 19.03 -2.47
C LEU A 254 8.95 17.57 -2.09
N ILE A 255 10.03 17.27 -1.35
CA ILE A 255 10.52 15.89 -1.15
C ILE A 255 9.55 14.99 -0.39
N GLU A 256 8.49 15.56 0.21
CA GLU A 256 7.48 14.84 1.00
C GLU A 256 6.06 15.07 0.50
N CYS A 257 5.91 15.38 -0.79
CA CYS A 257 4.61 15.58 -1.45
C CYS A 257 3.60 16.41 -0.65
N PRO A 258 3.86 17.70 -0.41
CA PRO A 258 2.85 18.60 0.15
C PRO A 258 1.57 18.54 -0.70
N CYS A 259 0.40 18.50 -0.05
CA CYS A 259 -0.88 18.42 -0.75
C CYS A 259 -1.25 19.77 -1.38
N SER A 260 -0.91 19.97 -2.65
CA SER A 260 -1.34 21.14 -3.41
C SER A 260 -2.83 21.09 -3.78
N ASP A 261 -3.39 22.23 -4.19
CA ASP A 261 -4.79 22.33 -4.60
C ASP A 261 -5.12 21.58 -5.91
N THR A 262 -4.13 21.00 -6.59
CA THR A 262 -4.30 20.08 -7.72
C THR A 262 -4.94 18.75 -7.31
N LEU A 263 -4.87 18.38 -6.02
CA LEU A 263 -5.47 17.19 -5.43
C LEU A 263 -6.56 17.59 -4.42
N PRO A 264 -7.83 17.73 -4.84
CA PRO A 264 -8.87 18.23 -3.95
C PRO A 264 -9.09 17.28 -2.77
N LYS A 265 -9.03 17.84 -1.57
CA LYS A 265 -9.37 17.17 -0.31
C LYS A 265 -10.84 17.40 0.01
N LYS A 266 -11.62 16.33 0.11
CA LYS A 266 -13.06 16.38 0.41
C LYS A 266 -13.35 15.49 1.60
N TRP A 267 -14.16 15.94 2.54
CA TRP A 267 -14.59 15.11 3.66
C TRP A 267 -15.94 15.57 4.21
N GLY A 268 -16.59 14.69 4.95
CA GLY A 268 -17.86 14.97 5.61
C GLY A 268 -18.19 13.92 6.65
N MET A 269 -19.10 14.27 7.57
CA MET A 269 -19.67 13.30 8.49
C MET A 269 -20.53 12.31 7.71
N SER A 270 -20.26 11.02 7.90
CA SER A 270 -21.12 9.95 7.38
C SER A 270 -22.07 9.48 8.47
N TYR A 271 -23.23 8.97 8.06
CA TYR A 271 -24.23 8.45 8.99
C TYR A 271 -24.66 7.05 8.55
N GLY A 272 -24.96 6.20 9.53
CA GLY A 272 -25.55 4.89 9.33
C GLY A 272 -26.94 4.84 9.96
N ALA A 273 -27.70 3.81 9.61
CA ALA A 273 -29.00 3.59 10.20
C ALA A 273 -29.09 2.20 10.83
N ARG A 274 -29.81 2.10 11.95
CA ARG A 274 -30.08 0.84 12.64
C ARG A 274 -31.58 0.69 12.83
N SER A 275 -32.13 -0.39 12.31
CA SER A 275 -33.52 -0.77 12.54
C SER A 275 -33.75 -1.22 13.98
N THR A 276 -32.75 -1.83 14.64
CA THR A 276 -32.88 -2.38 16.00
C THR A 276 -31.78 -1.91 16.96
N GLY A 277 -32.16 -1.74 18.23
CA GLY A 277 -31.25 -1.49 19.34
C GLY A 277 -30.82 -0.02 19.45
N ARG A 278 -29.58 0.23 19.88
CA ARG A 278 -29.02 1.58 20.06
C ARG A 278 -27.77 1.77 19.20
N CYS A 279 -27.49 3.01 18.83
CA CYS A 279 -26.24 3.37 18.18
C CYS A 279 -25.06 3.16 19.13
N ARG A 280 -23.95 2.62 18.60
CA ARG A 280 -22.67 2.58 19.34
C ARG A 280 -22.13 4.00 19.52
N THR A 281 -22.18 4.77 18.43
CA THR A 281 -21.86 6.20 18.41
C THR A 281 -23.13 6.97 18.08
N PRO A 282 -23.82 7.55 19.08
CA PRO A 282 -25.02 8.33 18.85
C PRO A 282 -24.68 9.69 18.22
N VAL A 283 -25.59 10.19 17.40
CA VAL A 283 -25.57 11.58 16.90
C VAL A 283 -25.67 12.56 18.08
N LYS A 284 -24.97 13.70 18.03
CA LYS A 284 -24.71 14.53 19.20
C LYS A 284 -25.75 15.63 19.45
N ASN A 285 -26.42 16.10 18.42
CA ASN A 285 -27.42 17.17 18.54
C ASN A 285 -28.51 17.11 17.45
N ALA A 286 -29.53 17.96 17.58
CA ALA A 286 -30.67 18.03 16.66
C ALA A 286 -30.27 18.39 15.22
N THR A 287 -29.39 19.39 15.04
CA THR A 287 -28.93 19.82 13.70
C THR A 287 -28.24 18.66 12.98
N GLU A 288 -27.35 17.97 13.68
CA GLU A 288 -26.66 16.79 13.18
C GLU A 288 -27.67 15.67 12.86
N CYS A 289 -28.64 15.43 13.76
CA CYS A 289 -29.70 14.44 13.59
C CYS A 289 -30.50 14.68 12.31
N PHE A 290 -30.95 15.91 12.09
CA PHE A 290 -31.75 16.26 10.93
C PHE A 290 -30.95 16.18 9.64
N SER A 291 -29.66 16.53 9.65
CA SER A 291 -28.79 16.38 8.49
C SER A 291 -28.49 14.91 8.18
N GLY A 292 -28.21 14.10 9.21
CA GLY A 292 -27.85 12.70 9.08
C GLY A 292 -29.02 11.81 8.69
N ALA A 293 -30.21 12.07 9.25
CA ALA A 293 -31.45 11.37 8.88
C ALA A 293 -31.74 11.45 7.38
N ARG A 294 -31.53 12.63 6.78
CA ARG A 294 -31.70 12.86 5.34
C ARG A 294 -30.70 12.10 4.48
N GLN A 295 -29.50 11.81 5.01
CA GLN A 295 -28.49 11.01 4.30
C GLN A 295 -28.80 9.51 4.35
N VAL A 296 -29.39 9.02 5.44
CA VAL A 296 -29.67 7.59 5.62
C VAL A 296 -31.05 7.17 5.11
N MET A 297 -31.97 8.11 4.96
CA MET A 297 -33.36 7.82 4.58
C MET A 297 -33.90 8.92 3.68
N GLY A 298 -33.99 8.64 2.38
CA GLY A 298 -34.67 9.51 1.42
C GLY A 298 -36.15 9.69 1.80
N SER A 299 -36.76 10.82 1.42
CA SER A 299 -38.18 11.09 1.60
C SER A 299 -38.64 12.18 0.63
N SER A 300 -39.93 12.18 0.29
CA SER A 300 -40.55 13.27 -0.47
C SER A 300 -40.64 14.57 0.34
N LYS A 301 -40.77 14.46 1.67
CA LYS A 301 -40.84 15.58 2.59
C LYS A 301 -40.46 15.13 4.00
N TYR A 302 -39.63 15.93 4.67
CA TYR A 302 -39.26 15.70 6.06
C TYR A 302 -39.99 16.65 7.00
N VAL A 303 -40.40 16.16 8.16
CA VAL A 303 -40.86 16.97 9.29
C VAL A 303 -39.94 16.70 10.47
N GLU A 304 -39.41 17.78 11.06
CA GLU A 304 -38.42 17.69 12.14
C GLU A 304 -39.09 17.90 13.50
N HIS A 305 -38.74 17.05 14.46
CA HIS A 305 -39.26 17.06 15.82
C HIS A 305 -38.13 17.08 16.83
N GLN A 306 -38.21 17.97 17.82
CA GLN A 306 -37.40 17.90 19.02
C GLN A 306 -38.28 17.52 20.20
N VAL A 307 -37.92 16.45 20.89
CA VAL A 307 -38.74 15.86 21.95
C VAL A 307 -37.86 15.48 23.15
N SER A 308 -38.52 15.27 24.29
CA SER A 308 -37.90 14.70 25.49
C SER A 308 -38.88 13.69 26.09
N ALA A 309 -38.83 12.44 25.62
CA ALA A 309 -39.79 11.42 25.99
C ALA A 309 -39.14 10.04 26.11
N SER A 310 -39.29 9.37 27.27
CA SER A 310 -38.78 8.01 27.50
C SER A 310 -39.49 6.94 26.66
N SER A 311 -40.69 7.23 26.14
CA SER A 311 -41.45 6.36 25.25
C SER A 311 -40.92 6.29 23.83
N LYS A 312 -40.13 7.28 23.38
CA LYS A 312 -39.53 7.34 22.05
C LYS A 312 -38.09 6.83 22.06
N ALA A 313 -37.53 6.56 20.88
CA ALA A 313 -36.12 6.18 20.75
C ALA A 313 -35.22 7.31 21.27
N GLY A 314 -34.19 6.99 22.06
CA GLY A 314 -33.24 7.98 22.57
C GLY A 314 -32.26 8.45 21.48
N GLY A 315 -31.94 9.73 21.46
CA GLY A 315 -31.06 10.33 20.45
C GLY A 315 -31.77 10.59 19.12
N CYS A 316 -31.10 10.33 18.00
CA CYS A 316 -31.65 10.59 16.66
C CYS A 316 -32.37 9.38 16.08
N SER A 317 -33.59 9.59 15.58
CA SER A 317 -34.32 8.58 14.81
C SER A 317 -35.11 9.19 13.66
N VAL A 318 -35.41 8.38 12.65
CA VAL A 318 -36.25 8.74 11.52
C VAL A 318 -37.30 7.66 11.30
N GLU A 319 -38.52 8.09 11.03
CA GLU A 319 -39.66 7.23 10.73
C GLU A 319 -40.19 7.59 9.34
N ARG A 320 -40.15 6.65 8.40
CA ARG A 320 -40.69 6.87 7.05
C ARG A 320 -42.08 6.30 6.94
N HIS A 321 -43.00 7.11 6.44
CA HIS A 321 -44.39 6.74 6.25
C HIS A 321 -44.62 6.09 4.89
N VAL A 322 -45.76 5.41 4.78
CA VAL A 322 -46.17 4.70 3.56
C VAL A 322 -46.38 5.67 2.38
N ASP A 323 -46.80 6.91 2.64
CA ASP A 323 -46.99 7.96 1.64
C ASP A 323 -45.67 8.58 1.12
N GLY A 324 -44.52 8.12 1.64
CA GLY A 324 -43.19 8.57 1.25
C GLY A 324 -42.65 9.75 2.06
N THR A 325 -43.45 10.39 2.92
CA THR A 325 -43.00 11.41 3.88
C THR A 325 -42.23 10.78 5.04
N ALA A 326 -41.50 11.58 5.82
CA ALA A 326 -40.76 11.09 6.97
C ALA A 326 -40.72 12.09 8.13
N ASP A 327 -40.88 11.58 9.35
CA ASP A 327 -40.65 12.32 10.58
C ASP A 327 -39.23 12.04 11.10
N ILE A 328 -38.47 13.08 11.42
CA ILE A 328 -37.16 12.98 12.06
C ILE A 328 -37.29 13.45 13.50
N PHE A 329 -36.91 12.60 14.46
CA PHE A 329 -36.96 12.90 15.88
C PHE A 329 -35.57 13.01 16.48
N TRP A 330 -35.27 14.16 17.07
CA TRP A 330 -34.22 14.31 18.07
C TRP A 330 -34.83 14.20 19.46
N ASN A 331 -34.46 13.17 20.21
CA ASN A 331 -34.94 12.92 21.57
C ASN A 331 -33.81 13.08 22.58
N SER A 332 -33.86 14.14 23.38
CA SER A 332 -32.85 14.44 24.40
C SER A 332 -32.96 13.55 25.66
N ALA A 333 -34.07 12.84 25.85
CA ALA A 333 -34.24 11.92 26.96
C ALA A 333 -33.52 10.58 26.71
N VAL A 334 -33.18 9.86 27.79
CA VAL A 334 -32.76 8.45 27.70
C VAL A 334 -33.99 7.60 27.30
N GLY A 335 -34.23 7.54 26.00
CA GLY A 335 -35.32 6.80 25.41
C GLY A 335 -35.03 5.31 25.23
N ARG A 336 -36.00 4.60 24.66
CA ARG A 336 -35.83 3.19 24.25
C ARG A 336 -34.81 3.08 23.10
N GLY A 337 -34.38 1.87 22.77
CA GLY A 337 -33.73 1.64 21.47
C GLY A 337 -34.72 1.76 20.32
N CYS A 338 -34.23 1.88 19.09
CA CYS A 338 -35.06 1.74 17.90
C CYS A 338 -35.61 0.31 17.79
N ALA A 339 -36.84 0.22 17.30
CA ALA A 339 -37.76 -0.87 17.58
C ALA A 339 -37.23 -2.26 17.16
N SER A 340 -37.56 -3.30 17.93
CA SER A 340 -37.13 -4.69 17.71
C SER A 340 -38.13 -5.57 16.97
N ARG A 341 -39.36 -5.10 16.71
CA ARG A 341 -40.42 -5.89 16.07
C ARG A 341 -40.87 -5.22 14.78
N ARG A 342 -40.56 -5.88 13.66
CA ARG A 342 -41.19 -5.68 12.36
C ARG A 342 -42.67 -6.04 12.47
N PRO A 343 -43.62 -5.11 12.26
CA PRO A 343 -44.99 -5.51 11.98
C PRO A 343 -44.99 -6.37 10.72
N ALA A 344 -45.67 -7.52 10.74
CA ALA A 344 -45.67 -8.49 9.63
C ALA A 344 -46.12 -7.86 8.29
N ASP A 345 -46.85 -6.75 8.38
CA ASP A 345 -47.50 -6.06 7.26
C ASP A 345 -46.73 -4.82 6.77
N SER A 346 -45.53 -4.55 7.30
CA SER A 346 -44.78 -3.33 6.96
C SER A 346 -44.16 -3.37 5.56
N LEU A 347 -44.34 -2.28 4.81
CA LEU A 347 -43.61 -2.01 3.58
C LEU A 347 -42.12 -1.81 3.92
N MET A 348 -41.24 -2.56 3.27
CA MET A 348 -39.80 -2.40 3.47
C MET A 348 -39.26 -1.39 2.46
N VAL A 349 -38.70 -0.27 2.92
CA VAL A 349 -38.14 0.76 2.05
C VAL A 349 -36.65 0.90 2.29
N SER A 350 -35.89 1.04 1.22
CA SER A 350 -34.47 1.35 1.25
C SER A 350 -34.15 2.49 0.30
N PHE A 351 -33.11 3.25 0.63
CA PHE A 351 -32.59 4.35 -0.15
C PHE A 351 -31.07 4.27 -0.26
N ALA A 352 -30.53 4.66 -1.41
CA ALA A 352 -29.10 4.88 -1.60
C ALA A 352 -28.89 6.15 -2.44
N GLN A 353 -28.07 7.07 -1.93
CA GLN A 353 -27.59 8.25 -2.66
C GLN A 353 -26.13 8.05 -3.00
N SER A 354 -25.82 7.94 -4.30
CA SER A 354 -24.48 7.62 -4.80
C SER A 354 -24.30 8.24 -6.19
N VAL A 355 -23.78 7.53 -7.19
CA VAL A 355 -23.71 8.05 -8.58
C VAL A 355 -25.11 8.29 -9.16
N VAL A 356 -26.08 7.50 -8.70
CA VAL A 356 -27.51 7.64 -8.95
C VAL A 356 -28.25 7.62 -7.62
N ASN A 357 -29.45 8.19 -7.58
CA ASN A 357 -30.34 8.01 -6.44
C ASN A 357 -31.25 6.82 -6.70
N LEU A 358 -31.32 5.93 -5.72
CA LEU A 358 -32.13 4.71 -5.80
C LEU A 358 -33.03 4.62 -4.58
N THR A 359 -34.32 4.39 -4.81
CA THR A 359 -35.27 3.94 -3.77
C THR A 359 -35.83 2.58 -4.17
N VAL A 360 -35.88 1.64 -3.24
CA VAL A 360 -36.51 0.33 -3.42
C VAL A 360 -37.51 0.12 -2.31
N ALA A 361 -38.78 -0.13 -2.66
CA ALA A 361 -39.83 -0.50 -1.73
C ALA A 361 -40.31 -1.94 -2.02
N LEU A 362 -40.37 -2.80 -1.01
CA LEU A 362 -40.76 -4.20 -1.12
C LEU A 362 -42.07 -4.41 -0.36
N ALA A 363 -43.16 -4.68 -1.09
CA ALA A 363 -44.46 -5.01 -0.54
C ALA A 363 -44.58 -6.52 -0.30
N THR A 364 -44.94 -6.92 0.92
CA THR A 364 -45.04 -8.35 1.31
C THR A 364 -46.45 -8.92 1.35
N GLN A 365 -47.50 -8.09 1.13
CA GLN A 365 -48.89 -8.53 1.27
C GLN A 365 -49.82 -8.26 0.07
N GLU A 366 -49.49 -7.33 -0.84
CA GLU A 366 -50.25 -7.22 -2.08
C GLU A 366 -49.82 -8.38 -2.97
N ALA A 367 -50.68 -9.39 -3.15
CA ALA A 367 -50.43 -10.45 -4.12
C ALA A 367 -50.77 -9.93 -5.53
N PRO A 368 -49.83 -9.99 -6.50
CA PRO A 368 -48.47 -10.53 -6.36
C PRO A 368 -47.50 -9.55 -5.69
N THR A 369 -46.70 -10.04 -4.73
CA THR A 369 -45.72 -9.24 -3.98
C THR A 369 -44.76 -8.53 -4.93
N ALA A 370 -44.64 -7.20 -4.82
CA ALA A 370 -43.95 -6.37 -5.79
C ALA A 370 -42.82 -5.54 -5.17
N ALA A 371 -41.76 -5.35 -5.95
CA ALA A 371 -40.74 -4.33 -5.76
C ALA A 371 -41.11 -3.09 -6.58
N THR A 372 -41.19 -1.93 -5.92
CA THR A 372 -41.20 -0.63 -6.58
C THR A 372 -39.79 -0.05 -6.54
N ILE A 373 -39.25 0.30 -7.70
CA ILE A 373 -37.87 0.74 -7.89
C ILE A 373 -37.89 2.13 -8.53
N THR A 374 -37.37 3.12 -7.83
CA THR A 374 -37.22 4.49 -8.34
C THR A 374 -35.75 4.79 -8.56
N ILE A 375 -35.36 5.10 -9.80
CA ILE A 375 -33.98 5.41 -10.18
C ILE A 375 -33.92 6.83 -10.73
N THR A 376 -33.06 7.67 -10.16
CA THR A 376 -32.82 9.04 -10.63
C THR A 376 -31.35 9.24 -11.02
N GLY A 377 -31.10 9.75 -12.22
CA GLY A 377 -29.77 10.07 -12.73
C GLY A 377 -29.79 11.24 -13.72
N PRO A 378 -28.63 11.69 -14.23
CA PRO A 378 -28.55 12.78 -15.20
C PRO A 378 -29.35 12.46 -16.47
N ALA A 379 -30.15 13.41 -16.96
CA ALA A 379 -31.03 13.19 -18.10
C ALA A 379 -30.30 13.12 -19.45
N ASP A 380 -29.07 13.64 -19.53
CA ASP A 380 -28.21 13.71 -20.71
C ASP A 380 -27.28 12.48 -20.86
N ARG A 381 -27.37 11.50 -19.95
CA ARG A 381 -26.49 10.33 -19.89
C ARG A 381 -27.29 9.07 -19.56
N TRP A 382 -26.78 7.90 -19.94
CA TRP A 382 -27.32 6.67 -19.37
C TRP A 382 -26.95 6.55 -17.89
N PHE A 383 -27.77 5.85 -17.13
CA PHE A 383 -27.46 5.48 -15.75
C PHE A 383 -28.08 4.13 -15.41
N GLY A 384 -27.52 3.42 -14.44
CA GLY A 384 -28.01 2.08 -14.11
C GLY A 384 -27.60 1.59 -12.73
N VAL A 385 -28.28 0.53 -12.29
CA VAL A 385 -28.08 -0.11 -10.98
C VAL A 385 -28.01 -1.61 -11.18
N GLY A 386 -26.96 -2.24 -10.64
CA GLY A 386 -26.83 -3.68 -10.46
C GLY A 386 -27.16 -4.09 -9.03
N PHE A 387 -27.93 -5.16 -8.85
CA PHE A 387 -28.44 -5.60 -7.55
C PHE A 387 -27.76 -6.88 -7.08
N GLY A 388 -27.48 -6.96 -5.78
CA GLY A 388 -26.97 -8.17 -5.12
C GLY A 388 -25.46 -8.38 -5.16
N ALA A 389 -24.70 -7.38 -5.61
CA ALA A 389 -23.24 -7.40 -5.63
C ALA A 389 -22.67 -5.99 -5.40
N ASP A 390 -21.44 -5.90 -4.90
CA ASP A 390 -20.67 -4.66 -4.72
C ASP A 390 -19.57 -4.49 -5.80
N ALA A 391 -19.48 -5.43 -6.75
CA ALA A 391 -18.62 -5.38 -7.91
C ALA A 391 -19.36 -5.85 -9.18
N MET A 392 -18.74 -5.67 -10.35
CA MET A 392 -19.20 -6.27 -11.62
C MET A 392 -18.96 -7.80 -11.68
N CYS A 393 -18.67 -8.42 -10.54
CA CYS A 393 -18.66 -9.84 -10.36
C CYS A 393 -19.52 -10.18 -9.13
N VAL A 394 -20.43 -11.14 -9.26
CA VAL A 394 -21.24 -11.62 -8.14
C VAL A 394 -20.39 -12.40 -7.15
N HIS A 395 -19.45 -13.20 -7.66
CA HIS A 395 -18.58 -14.04 -6.84
C HIS A 395 -17.25 -14.29 -7.56
N MET A 396 -16.17 -13.76 -6.98
CA MET A 396 -14.81 -13.94 -7.48
C MET A 396 -14.23 -15.25 -6.95
N VAL A 397 -13.69 -16.07 -7.85
CA VAL A 397 -12.92 -17.28 -7.50
C VAL A 397 -11.61 -17.23 -8.28
N SER A 398 -10.49 -17.06 -7.58
CA SER A 398 -9.15 -17.10 -8.17
C SER A 398 -9.03 -16.27 -9.46
N ASP A 399 -9.41 -14.99 -9.38
CA ASP A 399 -9.43 -13.99 -10.47
C ASP A 399 -10.42 -14.22 -11.62
N GLU A 400 -11.16 -15.32 -11.58
CA GLU A 400 -12.28 -15.56 -12.48
C GLU A 400 -13.61 -15.14 -11.84
N CYS A 401 -14.56 -14.82 -12.71
CA CYS A 401 -15.93 -14.52 -12.31
C CYS A 401 -16.89 -15.54 -12.94
N PRO A 402 -16.90 -16.78 -12.46
CA PRO A 402 -17.66 -17.88 -13.10
C PRO A 402 -19.16 -17.60 -13.17
N GLU A 403 -19.69 -16.80 -12.24
CA GLU A 403 -21.12 -16.44 -12.16
C GLU A 403 -21.47 -15.12 -12.88
N GLY A 404 -20.47 -14.47 -13.47
CA GLY A 404 -20.58 -13.18 -14.13
C GLY A 404 -20.98 -12.03 -13.21
N GLY A 405 -21.39 -10.92 -13.82
CA GLY A 405 -21.82 -9.72 -13.11
C GLY A 405 -23.28 -9.79 -12.62
N PRO A 406 -23.72 -8.79 -11.85
CA PRO A 406 -25.07 -8.79 -11.27
C PRO A 406 -26.16 -8.55 -12.33
N TYR A 407 -27.41 -8.85 -11.95
CA TYR A 407 -28.58 -8.34 -12.65
C TYR A 407 -28.63 -6.82 -12.52
N ALA A 408 -28.85 -6.12 -13.62
CA ALA A 408 -28.87 -4.67 -13.68
C ALA A 408 -30.04 -4.10 -14.48
N ILE A 409 -30.51 -2.93 -14.05
CA ILE A 409 -31.47 -2.10 -14.78
C ILE A 409 -30.71 -0.89 -15.30
N VAL A 410 -30.79 -0.64 -16.61
CA VAL A 410 -30.14 0.47 -17.30
C VAL A 410 -31.19 1.38 -17.90
N VAL A 411 -31.10 2.67 -17.60
CA VAL A 411 -31.91 3.75 -18.18
C VAL A 411 -31.05 4.54 -19.17
N SER A 412 -31.52 4.68 -20.40
CA SER A 412 -30.83 5.40 -21.48
C SER A 412 -31.86 6.20 -22.27
N GLY A 413 -31.98 7.49 -21.95
CA GLY A 413 -33.07 8.33 -22.48
C GLY A 413 -34.42 7.79 -22.00
N GLU A 414 -35.30 7.45 -22.93
CA GLU A 414 -36.60 6.82 -22.63
C GLU A 414 -36.53 5.30 -22.52
N SER A 415 -35.41 4.69 -22.90
CA SER A 415 -35.24 3.24 -22.85
C SER A 415 -34.90 2.75 -21.45
N VAL A 416 -35.57 1.67 -21.02
CA VAL A 416 -35.23 0.90 -19.81
C VAL A 416 -34.93 -0.52 -20.24
N THR A 417 -33.72 -0.99 -19.95
CA THR A 417 -33.24 -2.33 -20.33
C THR A 417 -32.77 -3.10 -19.11
N GLU A 418 -33.11 -4.38 -19.04
CA GLU A 418 -32.62 -5.31 -18.02
C GLU A 418 -31.45 -6.12 -18.59
N ARG A 419 -30.40 -6.32 -17.79
CA ARG A 419 -29.19 -7.03 -18.20
C ARG A 419 -28.70 -7.96 -17.10
N LYS A 420 -28.11 -9.10 -17.48
CA LYS A 420 -27.20 -9.85 -16.62
C LYS A 420 -25.80 -9.45 -17.06
N LEU A 421 -25.12 -8.63 -16.25
CA LEU A 421 -23.82 -8.08 -16.62
C LEU A 421 -22.77 -9.20 -16.76
N ALA A 422 -21.77 -8.98 -17.61
CA ALA A 422 -20.57 -9.81 -17.64
C ALA A 422 -19.50 -9.21 -16.70
N PHE A 423 -18.46 -9.96 -16.40
CA PHE A 423 -17.31 -9.41 -15.69
C PHE A 423 -16.65 -8.32 -16.53
N HIS A 424 -16.69 -7.07 -16.04
CA HIS A 424 -16.25 -5.88 -16.77
C HIS A 424 -16.87 -5.70 -18.18
N GLY A 425 -18.07 -6.24 -18.40
CA GLY A 425 -18.72 -6.20 -19.70
C GLY A 425 -20.21 -5.91 -19.63
N ALA A 426 -20.78 -5.50 -20.77
CA ALA A 426 -22.20 -5.18 -20.90
C ALA A 426 -23.12 -6.37 -20.54
N GLY A 427 -22.65 -7.60 -20.80
CA GLY A 427 -23.41 -8.83 -20.57
C GLY A 427 -24.62 -8.98 -21.49
N ASP A 428 -25.55 -9.84 -21.07
CA ASP A 428 -26.72 -10.21 -21.86
C ASP A 428 -27.90 -9.28 -21.56
N VAL A 429 -28.62 -8.86 -22.61
CA VAL A 429 -29.95 -8.24 -22.46
C VAL A 429 -30.96 -9.32 -22.07
N LEU A 430 -31.77 -9.05 -21.05
CA LEU A 430 -32.76 -9.97 -20.54
C LEU A 430 -34.17 -9.63 -21.06
N PRO A 431 -35.08 -10.62 -21.16
CA PRO A 431 -36.50 -10.36 -21.35
C PRO A 431 -37.04 -9.42 -20.27
N ARG A 432 -37.90 -8.49 -20.67
CA ARG A 432 -38.43 -7.47 -19.78
C ARG A 432 -39.32 -8.08 -18.69
N SER A 433 -38.96 -7.83 -17.44
CA SER A 433 -39.74 -8.14 -16.23
C SER A 433 -40.25 -6.87 -15.50
N VAL A 434 -39.74 -5.68 -15.84
CA VAL A 434 -40.17 -4.41 -15.26
C VAL A 434 -41.28 -3.70 -16.05
N THR A 435 -42.25 -3.17 -15.31
CA THR A 435 -43.25 -2.22 -15.81
C THR A 435 -42.80 -0.80 -15.47
N VAL A 436 -42.70 0.08 -16.47
CA VAL A 436 -42.40 1.51 -16.24
C VAL A 436 -43.70 2.21 -15.86
N GLN A 437 -43.77 2.75 -14.65
CA GLN A 437 -44.91 3.52 -14.15
C GLN A 437 -44.81 4.99 -14.57
N SER A 438 -43.61 5.58 -14.48
CA SER A 438 -43.37 6.96 -14.88
C SER A 438 -41.92 7.19 -15.29
N SER A 439 -41.68 8.16 -16.16
CA SER A 439 -40.35 8.64 -16.54
C SER A 439 -40.42 10.16 -16.75
N THR A 440 -39.89 10.93 -15.80
CA THR A 440 -39.98 12.39 -15.82
C THR A 440 -38.60 13.02 -15.81
N VAL A 441 -38.45 14.16 -16.48
CA VAL A 441 -37.22 14.95 -16.48
C VAL A 441 -37.49 16.28 -15.78
N GLN A 442 -36.73 16.59 -14.74
CA GLN A 442 -36.81 17.84 -14.01
C GLN A 442 -35.40 18.29 -13.62
N ASN A 443 -35.08 19.56 -13.84
CA ASN A 443 -33.79 20.17 -13.48
C ASN A 443 -32.56 19.39 -14.00
N GLY A 444 -32.64 18.83 -15.20
CA GLY A 444 -31.56 18.05 -15.82
C GLY A 444 -31.40 16.62 -15.28
N TYR A 445 -32.31 16.14 -14.41
CA TYR A 445 -32.31 14.77 -13.92
C TYR A 445 -33.56 14.02 -14.40
N ARG A 446 -33.38 12.77 -14.82
CA ARG A 446 -34.46 11.84 -15.15
C ARG A 446 -34.76 10.95 -13.96
N THR A 447 -36.02 10.88 -13.55
CA THR A 447 -36.52 9.95 -12.53
C THR A 447 -37.44 8.92 -13.19
N VAL A 448 -37.10 7.64 -13.04
CA VAL A 448 -37.89 6.52 -13.57
C VAL A 448 -38.43 5.70 -12.40
N VAL A 449 -39.74 5.48 -12.37
CA VAL A 449 -40.40 4.61 -11.39
C VAL A 449 -40.80 3.32 -12.11
N LEU A 450 -40.38 2.18 -11.56
CA LEU A 450 -40.56 0.85 -12.12
C LEU A 450 -41.22 -0.05 -11.08
N THR A 451 -41.96 -1.06 -11.53
CA THR A 451 -42.49 -2.14 -10.67
C THR A 451 -42.18 -3.50 -11.28
N ARG A 452 -41.88 -4.50 -10.44
CA ARG A 452 -41.77 -5.91 -10.83
C ARG A 452 -42.08 -6.85 -9.66
N PRO A 453 -42.43 -8.13 -9.87
CA PRO A 453 -42.50 -9.10 -8.78
C PRO A 453 -41.19 -9.21 -8.00
N LEU A 454 -41.27 -9.55 -6.70
CA LEU A 454 -40.07 -9.76 -5.87
C LEU A 454 -39.17 -10.88 -6.43
N SER A 455 -39.78 -11.95 -6.93
CA SER A 455 -39.07 -13.06 -7.56
C SER A 455 -38.51 -12.66 -8.92
N GLY A 456 -37.26 -13.07 -9.19
CA GLY A 456 -36.65 -13.02 -10.52
C GLY A 456 -37.52 -13.71 -11.58
N ALA A 457 -37.67 -13.12 -12.78
CA ALA A 457 -38.36 -13.79 -13.89
C ALA A 457 -37.56 -14.99 -14.44
N SER A 458 -36.26 -15.07 -14.13
CA SER A 458 -35.37 -16.19 -14.42
C SER A 458 -34.19 -16.17 -13.43
N PRO A 459 -33.34 -17.21 -13.39
CA PRO A 459 -32.12 -17.22 -12.56
C PRO A 459 -31.11 -16.10 -12.87
N LYS A 460 -31.21 -15.48 -14.06
CA LYS A 460 -30.39 -14.31 -14.44
C LYS A 460 -30.92 -12.99 -13.87
N HIS A 461 -32.13 -12.97 -13.30
CA HIS A 461 -32.71 -11.81 -12.61
C HIS A 461 -32.45 -11.88 -11.12
N TYR A 462 -32.42 -10.73 -10.46
CA TYR A 462 -32.33 -10.68 -9.00
C TYR A 462 -33.67 -11.02 -8.34
N THR A 463 -33.61 -11.80 -7.25
CA THR A 463 -34.75 -12.09 -6.38
C THR A 463 -34.62 -11.28 -5.09
N PHE A 464 -35.59 -10.40 -4.84
CA PHE A 464 -35.62 -9.58 -3.63
C PHE A 464 -36.13 -10.39 -2.44
N ASP A 465 -35.35 -10.40 -1.37
CA ASP A 465 -35.70 -11.02 -0.09
C ASP A 465 -36.01 -9.91 0.94
N PRO A 466 -37.29 -9.69 1.28
CA PRO A 466 -37.70 -8.64 2.21
C PRO A 466 -37.34 -8.98 3.67
N THR A 467 -36.73 -10.14 3.95
CA THR A 467 -36.22 -10.49 5.28
C THR A 467 -34.77 -10.04 5.49
N LYS A 468 -34.03 -9.77 4.39
CA LYS A 468 -32.64 -9.30 4.50
C LYS A 468 -32.59 -7.84 4.99
N PRO A 469 -31.75 -7.54 5.99
CA PRO A 469 -31.64 -6.19 6.55
C PRO A 469 -30.96 -5.21 5.59
N SER A 470 -30.17 -5.72 4.65
CA SER A 470 -29.44 -4.92 3.68
C SER A 470 -29.12 -5.71 2.42
N MET A 471 -28.73 -5.01 1.37
CA MET A 471 -28.36 -5.58 0.09
C MET A 471 -27.31 -4.71 -0.61
N PRO A 472 -26.19 -5.29 -1.06
CA PRO A 472 -25.21 -4.55 -1.84
C PRO A 472 -25.75 -4.23 -3.24
N ILE A 473 -25.35 -3.08 -3.76
CA ILE A 473 -25.60 -2.67 -5.14
C ILE A 473 -24.32 -2.12 -5.77
N ILE A 474 -24.27 -2.15 -7.08
CA ILE A 474 -23.40 -1.29 -7.88
C ILE A 474 -24.26 -0.29 -8.64
N ASN A 475 -23.74 0.90 -8.90
CA ASN A 475 -24.40 1.85 -9.79
C ASN A 475 -23.39 2.58 -10.66
N ALA A 476 -23.88 3.11 -11.77
CA ALA A 476 -23.04 3.78 -12.74
C ALA A 476 -23.81 4.82 -13.57
N LYS A 477 -23.05 5.76 -14.14
CA LYS A 477 -23.51 6.71 -15.16
C LYS A 477 -22.55 6.76 -16.35
N GLY A 478 -23.11 7.00 -17.51
CA GLY A 478 -22.40 7.15 -18.76
C GLY A 478 -21.66 8.47 -18.93
N CYS A 479 -20.82 8.49 -19.97
CA CYS A 479 -20.25 9.72 -20.51
C CYS A 479 -21.25 10.48 -21.41
N GLY A 480 -22.25 9.78 -21.94
CA GLY A 480 -23.36 10.30 -22.73
C GLY A 480 -24.55 9.33 -22.72
N LEU A 481 -25.56 9.57 -23.57
CA LEU A 481 -26.78 8.75 -23.63
C LEU A 481 -26.56 7.29 -24.06
N PRO A 482 -25.74 6.95 -25.08
CA PRO A 482 -25.58 5.56 -25.49
C PRO A 482 -24.95 4.71 -24.39
N PHE A 483 -25.55 3.55 -24.08
CA PHE A 483 -24.99 2.61 -23.11
C PHE A 483 -23.61 2.11 -23.56
N ALA A 484 -22.59 2.44 -22.78
CA ALA A 484 -21.18 2.19 -23.04
C ALA A 484 -20.43 2.14 -21.69
N GLN A 485 -19.08 2.16 -21.71
CA GLN A 485 -18.30 2.27 -20.48
C GLN A 485 -18.69 3.52 -19.67
N HIS A 486 -18.81 3.34 -18.35
CA HIS A 486 -19.24 4.40 -17.45
C HIS A 486 -18.15 5.47 -17.23
N CYS A 487 -18.56 6.73 -17.04
CA CYS A 487 -17.71 7.83 -16.61
C CYS A 487 -17.78 8.10 -15.09
N GLY A 488 -18.66 7.40 -14.39
CA GLY A 488 -18.72 7.41 -12.92
C GLY A 488 -19.44 6.16 -12.44
N HIS A 489 -18.92 5.54 -11.40
CA HIS A 489 -19.47 4.33 -10.80
C HIS A 489 -19.12 4.28 -9.32
N ALA A 490 -19.94 3.58 -8.53
CA ALA A 490 -19.64 3.30 -7.14
C ALA A 490 -20.39 2.06 -6.65
N PRO A 491 -19.83 1.30 -5.69
CA PRO A 491 -20.63 0.42 -4.86
C PRO A 491 -21.50 1.25 -3.91
N ALA A 492 -22.62 0.69 -3.49
CA ALA A 492 -23.44 1.20 -2.39
C ALA A 492 -24.15 0.05 -1.68
N THR A 493 -24.80 0.34 -0.56
CA THR A 493 -25.59 -0.64 0.19
C THR A 493 -26.98 -0.07 0.42
N LEU A 494 -27.99 -0.83 0.04
CA LEU A 494 -29.36 -0.60 0.43
C LEU A 494 -29.58 -1.18 1.83
N THR A 495 -30.04 -0.37 2.78
CA THR A 495 -30.44 -0.82 4.11
C THR A 495 -31.95 -0.72 4.19
N PHE A 496 -32.64 -1.83 4.46
CA PHE A 496 -34.10 -1.90 4.43
C PHE A 496 -34.67 -1.55 5.80
N PHE A 497 -35.68 -0.68 5.78
CA PHE A 497 -36.40 -0.23 6.97
C PHE A 497 -37.90 -0.50 6.80
N ALA A 498 -38.55 -0.89 7.89
CA ALA A 498 -40.01 -0.98 7.93
C ALA A 498 -40.60 0.44 8.00
N THR A 499 -41.61 0.72 7.18
CA THR A 499 -42.37 1.97 7.32
C THR A 499 -43.07 2.07 8.67
N ASN A 500 -43.37 3.30 9.10
CA ASN A 500 -44.01 3.62 10.39
C ASN A 500 -43.30 2.99 11.61
N THR A 501 -41.98 2.80 11.49
CA THR A 501 -41.14 2.25 12.55
C THR A 501 -39.92 3.16 12.73
N PRO A 502 -39.58 3.56 13.97
CA PRO A 502 -38.43 4.42 14.22
C PRO A 502 -37.12 3.68 13.92
N THR A 503 -36.31 4.28 13.06
CA THR A 503 -34.98 3.83 12.68
C THR A 503 -33.94 4.77 13.28
N CYS A 504 -32.95 4.24 13.99
CA CYS A 504 -31.93 5.05 14.66
C CYS A 504 -30.92 5.56 13.65
N VAL A 505 -30.57 6.84 13.72
CA VAL A 505 -29.48 7.44 12.94
C VAL A 505 -28.23 7.45 13.81
N CYS A 506 -27.16 6.83 13.32
CA CYS A 506 -25.90 6.67 14.04
C CYS A 506 -24.79 7.44 13.32
N GLU A 507 -23.86 8.00 14.10
CA GLU A 507 -22.65 8.61 13.55
C GLU A 507 -21.78 7.50 12.92
N GLY A 508 -21.49 7.62 11.62
CA GLY A 508 -20.63 6.71 10.86
C GLY A 508 -19.17 7.15 10.82
N GLY A 509 -18.85 8.27 11.48
CA GLY A 509 -17.54 8.90 11.50
C GLY A 509 -17.26 9.73 10.25
N ILE A 510 -16.12 10.42 10.28
CA ILE A 510 -15.69 11.28 9.17
C ILE A 510 -15.14 10.41 8.05
N ARG A 511 -15.65 10.62 6.85
CA ARG A 511 -15.15 10.00 5.61
C ARG A 511 -14.68 11.07 4.67
N GLY A 512 -13.69 10.75 3.85
CA GLY A 512 -13.19 11.70 2.87
C GLY A 512 -12.32 11.07 1.81
N THR A 513 -11.89 11.92 0.87
CA THR A 513 -11.00 11.58 -0.23
C THR A 513 -9.92 12.64 -0.39
N ILE A 514 -8.78 12.21 -0.94
CA ILE A 514 -7.68 13.07 -1.39
C ILE A 514 -7.47 12.78 -2.87
N GLY A 515 -7.67 13.77 -3.74
CA GLY A 515 -7.59 13.57 -5.19
C GLY A 515 -8.59 12.54 -5.72
N GLY A 516 -9.71 12.33 -5.01
CA GLY A 516 -10.72 11.31 -5.33
C GLY A 516 -10.46 9.93 -4.70
N ASN A 517 -9.26 9.65 -4.20
CA ASN A 517 -8.95 8.39 -3.53
C ASN A 517 -9.46 8.39 -2.08
N PRO A 518 -10.17 7.33 -1.63
CA PRO A 518 -10.64 7.20 -0.25
C PRO A 518 -9.52 7.34 0.78
N PHE A 519 -9.81 8.11 1.83
CA PHE A 519 -9.02 8.11 3.05
C PHE A 519 -9.50 6.98 3.98
N PRO A 520 -8.61 6.20 4.63
CA PRO A 520 -9.00 5.11 5.53
C PRO A 520 -9.97 5.57 6.61
N ASN A 521 -10.95 4.71 6.90
CA ASN A 521 -11.88 4.89 8.01
C ASN A 521 -12.04 3.57 8.79
N PRO A 522 -11.63 3.48 10.07
CA PRO A 522 -10.95 4.53 10.84
C PRO A 522 -9.63 4.96 10.19
N GLY A 523 -9.14 6.15 10.55
CA GLY A 523 -7.89 6.71 10.01
C GLY A 523 -6.69 5.77 10.15
N PRO A 524 -5.57 6.04 9.46
CA PRO A 524 -4.50 5.07 9.27
C PRO A 524 -3.60 4.86 10.51
N CYS A 525 -3.90 5.48 11.65
CA CYS A 525 -3.09 5.41 12.86
C CYS A 525 -3.63 4.38 13.85
N SER A 526 -2.71 3.67 14.51
CA SER A 526 -3.04 2.74 15.60
C SER A 526 -2.97 3.41 16.98
N PRO A 527 -3.76 2.93 17.97
CA PRO A 527 -3.58 3.31 19.35
C PRO A 527 -2.31 2.68 19.95
N GLN A 528 -1.88 3.22 21.10
CA GLN A 528 -0.85 2.62 21.94
C GLN A 528 -1.25 1.19 22.39
N PRO A 529 -0.29 0.26 22.57
CA PRO A 529 1.16 0.49 22.51
C PRO A 529 1.77 0.34 21.10
N HIS A 530 0.96 0.08 20.07
CA HIS A 530 1.46 -0.15 18.71
C HIS A 530 1.89 1.14 18.01
N GLY A 531 1.34 2.29 18.38
CA GLY A 531 1.80 3.59 17.88
C GLY A 531 1.32 4.77 18.73
N ASP A 532 2.05 5.89 18.62
CA ASP A 532 1.78 7.11 19.39
C ASP A 532 0.96 8.15 18.62
N LEU A 533 0.94 8.10 17.28
CA LEU A 533 0.40 9.16 16.44
C LEU A 533 -1.05 9.52 16.75
N LEU A 534 -1.88 8.53 17.07
CA LEU A 534 -3.28 8.77 17.44
C LEU A 534 -3.40 9.53 18.77
N TRP A 535 -2.57 9.20 19.75
CA TRP A 535 -2.50 9.88 21.05
C TRP A 535 -1.93 11.30 20.91
N GLN A 536 -0.93 11.48 20.04
CA GLN A 536 -0.32 12.78 19.73
C GLN A 536 -1.21 13.68 18.87
N HIS A 537 -2.39 13.22 18.45
CA HIS A 537 -3.27 13.92 17.50
C HIS A 537 -2.54 14.33 16.22
N ASN A 538 -1.68 13.44 15.72
CA ASN A 538 -0.88 13.72 14.54
C ASN A 538 -1.79 14.04 13.32
N PRO A 539 -1.48 15.09 12.53
CA PRO A 539 -2.32 15.48 11.41
C PRO A 539 -2.58 14.36 10.39
N THR A 540 -1.66 13.41 10.25
CA THR A 540 -1.80 12.27 9.33
C THR A 540 -2.93 11.30 9.69
N CYS A 541 -3.38 11.29 10.96
CA CYS A 541 -4.41 10.36 11.41
C CYS A 541 -5.83 10.70 10.92
N SER A 542 -6.07 11.89 10.38
CA SER A 542 -7.41 12.33 9.93
C SER A 542 -7.36 13.06 8.59
N VAL A 543 -8.33 12.75 7.72
CA VAL A 543 -8.52 13.47 6.45
C VAL A 543 -8.73 14.97 6.64
N GLN A 544 -9.24 15.41 7.79
CA GLN A 544 -9.45 16.83 8.06
C GLN A 544 -8.11 17.58 8.15
N THR A 545 -7.14 16.97 8.82
CA THR A 545 -5.86 17.56 9.17
C THR A 545 -4.71 17.14 8.26
N TYR A 546 -4.90 16.14 7.38
CA TYR A 546 -3.88 15.67 6.46
C TYR A 546 -3.40 16.78 5.51
N VAL A 547 -2.08 16.98 5.41
CA VAL A 547 -1.46 18.11 4.67
C VAL A 547 -0.32 17.71 3.72
N GLY A 548 0.24 16.51 3.82
CA GLY A 548 1.35 16.07 2.95
C GLY A 548 1.64 14.56 3.08
N GLY A 549 2.51 14.04 2.23
CA GLY A 549 2.93 12.64 2.19
C GLY A 549 2.26 11.78 1.11
N LEU A 550 2.42 10.45 1.18
CA LEU A 550 2.09 9.42 0.17
C LEU A 550 0.76 9.64 -0.53
N ARG A 551 -0.29 10.07 0.19
CA ARG A 551 -1.63 10.23 -0.38
C ARG A 551 -1.73 11.36 -1.39
N CYS A 552 -0.78 12.29 -1.35
CA CYS A 552 -0.63 13.42 -2.25
C CYS A 552 0.45 13.20 -3.32
N CYS A 553 1.25 12.13 -3.23
CA CYS A 553 2.13 11.71 -4.31
C CYS A 553 1.36 10.93 -5.38
N ARG A 554 1.46 11.33 -6.66
CA ARG A 554 0.76 10.68 -7.78
C ARG A 554 1.57 10.77 -9.06
N ASP A 555 1.71 9.65 -9.78
CA ASP A 555 2.40 9.61 -11.08
C ASP A 555 1.92 10.71 -12.03
N GLY A 556 2.88 11.42 -12.63
CA GLY A 556 2.66 12.50 -13.59
C GLY A 556 2.01 13.75 -13.01
N LYS A 557 1.87 13.86 -11.68
CA LYS A 557 1.36 15.08 -11.03
C LYS A 557 2.49 16.01 -10.64
N SER A 558 2.29 17.29 -10.93
CA SER A 558 3.07 18.37 -10.34
C SER A 558 2.61 18.59 -8.90
N LEU A 559 3.58 18.77 -8.00
CA LEU A 559 3.35 19.14 -6.61
C LEU A 559 3.11 20.65 -6.42
N LEU A 560 3.20 21.46 -7.48
CA LEU A 560 2.84 22.87 -7.43
C LEU A 560 1.31 23.05 -7.33
N ASP A 561 0.89 24.23 -6.91
CA ASP A 561 -0.51 24.63 -6.95
C ASP A 561 -0.98 24.83 -8.40
N ALA A 562 -2.28 24.68 -8.64
CA ALA A 562 -2.90 24.71 -9.97
C ALA A 562 -2.76 26.06 -10.68
N ASP A 563 -2.56 27.15 -9.93
CA ASP A 563 -2.30 28.50 -10.44
C ASP A 563 -0.81 28.80 -10.68
N GLN A 564 0.10 27.89 -10.30
CA GLN A 564 1.54 28.05 -10.52
C GLN A 564 1.95 27.43 -11.86
N PRO A 565 2.65 28.17 -12.74
CA PRO A 565 3.22 27.59 -13.96
C PRO A 565 4.37 26.65 -13.60
N VAL A 566 4.46 25.52 -14.30
CA VAL A 566 5.64 24.63 -14.20
C VAL A 566 6.84 25.33 -14.84
N PRO A 567 7.92 25.64 -14.08
CA PRO A 567 9.10 26.29 -14.63
C PRO A 567 9.86 25.36 -15.57
N TRP A 568 10.60 25.95 -16.51
CA TRP A 568 11.40 25.25 -17.52
C TRP A 568 10.64 24.11 -18.23
N PRO A 569 9.45 24.37 -18.81
CA PRO A 569 8.53 23.32 -19.27
C PRO A 569 9.12 22.41 -20.36
N ASP A 570 10.15 22.85 -21.07
CA ASP A 570 10.82 22.11 -22.14
C ASP A 570 12.14 21.45 -21.71
N GLN A 571 12.53 21.58 -20.43
CA GLN A 571 13.80 21.06 -19.90
C GLN A 571 13.57 19.86 -18.97
N TYR A 572 13.59 18.66 -19.55
CA TYR A 572 13.39 17.43 -18.80
C TYR A 572 14.64 16.98 -18.07
N LEU A 573 14.44 16.39 -16.89
CA LEU A 573 15.46 15.57 -16.25
C LEU A 573 15.26 14.12 -16.70
N GLU A 574 16.31 13.55 -17.30
CA GLU A 574 16.32 12.17 -17.81
C GLU A 574 17.43 11.38 -17.12
N TYR A 575 17.09 10.20 -16.58
CA TYR A 575 17.98 9.30 -15.86
C TYR A 575 17.33 7.91 -15.69
N SER A 576 18.07 6.95 -15.15
CA SER A 576 17.58 5.60 -14.82
C SER A 576 17.99 5.24 -13.39
N LEU A 577 17.19 4.40 -12.71
CA LEU A 577 17.70 3.70 -11.54
C LEU A 577 18.61 2.55 -12.00
N LYS A 578 19.76 2.42 -11.36
CA LYS A 578 20.71 1.32 -11.57
C LYS A 578 20.78 0.50 -10.30
N PHE A 579 20.62 -0.81 -10.43
CA PHE A 579 20.81 -1.78 -9.36
C PHE A 579 22.03 -2.63 -9.65
N ARG A 580 22.92 -2.80 -8.67
CA ARG A 580 24.00 -3.77 -8.71
C ARG A 580 23.70 -4.88 -7.71
N PHE A 581 23.55 -6.11 -8.17
CA PHE A 581 23.29 -7.26 -7.32
C PHE A 581 24.56 -8.08 -7.13
N TYR A 582 24.94 -8.30 -5.89
CA TYR A 582 26.05 -9.14 -5.48
C TYR A 582 25.53 -10.54 -5.16
N PHE A 583 26.15 -11.56 -5.72
CA PHE A 583 25.63 -12.92 -5.66
C PHE A 583 26.73 -13.98 -5.51
N GLU A 584 26.31 -15.13 -4.98
CA GLU A 584 27.09 -16.35 -4.89
C GLU A 584 26.27 -17.56 -5.39
N GLU A 585 26.97 -18.66 -5.67
CA GLU A 585 26.31 -19.94 -5.95
C GLU A 585 25.89 -20.63 -4.64
N TYR A 586 24.60 -20.99 -4.53
CA TYR A 586 24.12 -21.73 -3.37
C TYR A 586 24.49 -23.21 -3.47
N VAL A 587 25.22 -23.69 -2.46
CA VAL A 587 25.47 -25.12 -2.21
C VAL A 587 24.53 -25.61 -1.10
N PRO A 588 23.61 -26.55 -1.38
CA PRO A 588 22.68 -27.08 -0.40
C PRO A 588 23.36 -28.01 0.61
N ALA A 589 22.71 -28.20 1.75
CA ALA A 589 23.17 -29.13 2.79
C ALA A 589 23.33 -30.56 2.26
N ARG A 590 24.36 -31.25 2.73
CA ARG A 590 24.60 -32.69 2.50
C ARG A 590 25.03 -33.32 3.84
N PRO A 591 24.98 -34.65 4.02
CA PRO A 591 25.33 -35.28 5.30
C PRO A 591 26.70 -34.87 5.89
N ALA A 592 27.66 -34.46 5.06
CA ALA A 592 29.00 -34.01 5.47
C ALA A 592 29.20 -32.48 5.43
N TYR A 593 28.21 -31.70 4.99
CA TYR A 593 28.36 -30.26 4.75
C TYR A 593 27.12 -29.49 5.22
N VAL A 594 27.34 -28.46 6.01
CA VAL A 594 26.33 -27.42 6.24
C VAL A 594 26.04 -26.69 4.91
N PRO A 595 24.82 -26.17 4.69
CA PRO A 595 24.55 -25.37 3.51
C PRO A 595 25.48 -24.16 3.48
N SER A 596 25.90 -23.74 2.28
CA SER A 596 26.77 -22.57 2.11
C SER A 596 26.19 -21.29 2.71
N HIS A 597 24.86 -21.17 2.71
CA HIS A 597 24.11 -20.00 3.13
C HIS A 597 22.83 -20.42 3.87
N GLN A 598 22.33 -19.52 4.71
CA GLN A 598 20.97 -19.57 5.25
C GLN A 598 20.09 -18.53 4.54
N ASN A 599 18.87 -18.92 4.19
CA ASN A 599 17.91 -18.01 3.57
C ASN A 599 17.44 -16.95 4.56
N LEU A 600 17.45 -15.70 4.12
CA LEU A 600 16.95 -14.56 4.87
C LEU A 600 15.49 -14.25 4.54
N VAL A 601 14.61 -14.39 5.52
CA VAL A 601 13.20 -13.95 5.40
C VAL A 601 13.09 -12.46 5.66
N ARG A 602 12.10 -11.80 5.04
CA ARG A 602 11.78 -10.39 5.33
C ARG A 602 10.99 -10.29 6.62
N LEU A 603 11.40 -9.35 7.47
CA LEU A 603 10.69 -8.95 8.67
C LEU A 603 10.47 -7.44 8.56
N TYR A 604 9.23 -6.98 8.75
CA TYR A 604 8.87 -5.58 8.55
C TYR A 604 7.98 -5.08 9.67
N TRP A 605 8.29 -3.88 10.17
CA TRP A 605 7.45 -3.21 11.16
C TRP A 605 7.47 -1.68 10.97
N THR A 606 6.41 -0.99 11.33
CA THR A 606 6.30 0.48 11.25
C THR A 606 6.08 1.07 12.62
N THR A 607 6.92 2.02 13.04
CA THR A 607 6.79 2.72 14.33
C THR A 607 5.63 3.71 14.29
N GLU A 608 5.39 4.29 13.11
CA GLU A 608 4.24 5.10 12.71
C GLU A 608 2.93 4.28 12.59
N ALA A 609 2.99 2.98 12.87
CA ALA A 609 1.86 2.11 13.15
C ALA A 609 0.74 2.18 12.12
N PHE A 610 1.07 1.78 10.88
CA PHE A 610 0.19 1.73 9.70
C PHE A 610 -0.07 3.06 8.98
N ALA A 611 0.44 4.18 9.49
CA ALA A 611 0.27 5.47 8.83
C ALA A 611 0.91 5.52 7.43
N GLY A 612 1.94 4.69 7.19
CA GLY A 612 2.76 4.68 5.99
C GLY A 612 3.78 5.82 6.02
N GLU A 613 3.29 7.04 6.23
CA GLU A 613 4.08 8.23 6.53
C GLU A 613 3.39 9.02 7.65
N TYR A 614 4.09 9.96 8.30
CA TYR A 614 3.52 10.82 9.32
C TYR A 614 4.11 12.24 9.29
N ASP A 615 3.41 13.17 9.92
CA ASP A 615 3.91 14.53 10.07
C ASP A 615 4.82 14.63 11.30
N VAL A 616 5.95 15.32 11.16
CA VAL A 616 6.76 15.82 12.28
C VAL A 616 6.28 17.23 12.62
N PRO A 617 5.49 17.43 13.70
CA PRO A 617 4.91 18.74 14.01
C PRO A 617 5.98 19.68 14.53
N GLN A 618 5.99 20.93 14.07
CA GLN A 618 6.96 21.92 14.52
C GLN A 618 6.87 22.15 16.04
N CYS A 619 8.03 22.27 16.70
CA CYS A 619 8.10 22.64 18.11
C CYS A 619 7.47 24.03 18.37
N LEU A 620 7.06 24.28 19.62
CA LEU A 620 6.45 25.55 19.99
C LEU A 620 7.42 26.73 19.79
N PRO A 621 6.93 27.91 19.37
CA PRO A 621 7.77 29.10 19.27
C PRO A 621 8.55 29.38 20.56
N GLY A 622 9.85 29.64 20.46
CA GLY A 622 10.73 29.89 21.60
C GLY A 622 11.38 28.65 22.21
N THR A 623 11.04 27.43 21.75
CA THR A 623 11.75 26.21 22.14
C THR A 623 13.19 26.26 21.60
N PRO A 624 14.22 26.02 22.42
CA PRO A 624 15.59 25.90 21.94
C PRO A 624 15.71 24.78 20.89
N ALA A 625 16.50 24.99 19.83
CA ALA A 625 16.62 24.02 18.75
C ALA A 625 17.10 22.63 19.22
N ALA A 626 17.93 22.58 20.27
CA ALA A 626 18.38 21.34 20.88
C ALA A 626 17.26 20.53 21.57
N ASP A 627 16.18 21.21 21.97
CA ASP A 627 15.01 20.61 22.61
C ASP A 627 13.87 20.34 21.61
N CYS A 628 14.01 20.79 20.35
CA CYS A 628 13.07 20.51 19.28
C CYS A 628 13.27 19.08 18.74
N ILE A 629 12.82 18.11 19.54
CA ILE A 629 12.83 16.70 19.22
C ILE A 629 11.41 16.14 19.27
N HIS A 630 10.91 15.67 18.13
CA HIS A 630 9.69 14.87 18.07
C HIS A 630 10.02 13.39 18.22
N VAL A 631 9.25 12.67 19.03
CA VAL A 631 9.48 11.27 19.35
C VAL A 631 8.21 10.47 19.12
N ILE A 632 8.34 9.32 18.45
CA ILE A 632 7.28 8.31 18.38
C ILE A 632 7.85 6.95 18.77
N THR A 633 7.00 6.11 19.37
CA THR A 633 7.35 4.78 19.82
C THR A 633 6.33 3.74 19.36
N SER A 634 6.78 2.50 19.30
CA SER A 634 5.94 1.34 19.01
C SER A 634 6.46 0.13 19.78
N ARG A 635 5.54 -0.64 20.37
CA ARG A 635 5.83 -1.92 21.00
C ARG A 635 5.01 -3.03 20.39
N TRP A 636 5.64 -4.16 20.08
CA TRP A 636 4.98 -5.31 19.47
C TRP A 636 5.67 -6.62 19.87
N LYS A 637 4.96 -7.73 19.74
CA LYS A 637 5.54 -9.07 19.87
C LYS A 637 6.16 -9.52 18.55
N VAL A 638 7.26 -10.26 18.61
CA VAL A 638 7.92 -10.85 17.42
C VAL A 638 6.93 -11.58 16.51
N ARG A 639 5.97 -12.34 17.06
CA ARG A 639 4.95 -13.02 16.25
C ARG A 639 4.09 -12.09 15.37
N GLU A 640 3.97 -10.82 15.70
CA GLU A 640 3.13 -9.84 14.99
C GLU A 640 3.78 -9.32 13.70
N MET A 641 5.12 -9.40 13.59
CA MET A 641 5.86 -9.09 12.35
C MET A 641 6.12 -10.32 11.48
N MET A 642 5.59 -11.49 11.85
CA MET A 642 5.77 -12.75 11.14
C MET A 642 4.54 -13.11 10.29
N HIS A 643 4.78 -13.80 9.18
CA HIS A 643 3.76 -14.14 8.20
C HIS A 643 3.84 -15.63 7.85
N ASN A 644 2.91 -16.41 8.43
CA ASN A 644 2.77 -17.84 8.19
C ASN A 644 2.24 -18.13 6.77
N CYS A 645 3.16 -18.31 5.84
CA CYS A 645 2.90 -18.67 4.46
C CYS A 645 4.13 -19.31 3.83
N SER A 646 3.94 -20.00 2.70
CA SER A 646 5.02 -20.66 1.98
C SER A 646 6.06 -19.65 1.48
N LEU A 647 7.35 -19.93 1.70
CA LEU A 647 8.45 -19.13 1.14
C LEU A 647 8.50 -19.23 -0.38
N ARG A 648 8.08 -20.37 -0.94
CA ARG A 648 8.07 -20.65 -2.37
C ARG A 648 7.16 -19.69 -3.13
N THR A 649 5.93 -19.59 -2.66
CA THR A 649 4.82 -18.89 -3.33
C THR A 649 4.47 -17.55 -2.69
N GLY A 650 5.27 -17.12 -1.71
CA GLY A 650 5.09 -15.87 -0.99
C GLY A 650 5.36 -14.63 -1.84
N ASP A 651 4.83 -13.50 -1.38
CA ASP A 651 4.98 -12.18 -2.01
C ASP A 651 6.24 -11.42 -1.56
N GLY A 652 7.23 -12.13 -1.02
CA GLY A 652 8.42 -11.55 -0.38
C GLY A 652 8.20 -11.11 1.07
N SER A 653 6.97 -11.20 1.62
CA SER A 653 6.69 -10.95 3.05
C SER A 653 6.63 -12.23 3.91
N CYS A 654 6.60 -13.41 3.28
CA CYS A 654 6.46 -14.68 4.00
C CYS A 654 7.67 -15.01 4.87
N THR A 655 7.38 -15.52 6.07
CA THR A 655 8.40 -16.02 7.03
C THR A 655 8.42 -17.54 7.12
N GLY A 656 7.66 -18.25 6.28
CA GLY A 656 7.64 -19.72 6.21
C GLY A 656 6.45 -20.35 6.90
N THR A 657 6.12 -21.58 6.48
CA THR A 657 5.02 -22.37 7.05
C THR A 657 5.33 -22.74 8.50
N GLY A 658 4.36 -22.56 9.40
CA GLY A 658 4.53 -22.81 10.84
C GLY A 658 5.28 -21.71 11.60
N SER A 659 5.70 -20.64 10.92
CA SER A 659 6.56 -19.59 11.51
C SER A 659 5.91 -18.81 12.66
N THR A 660 4.58 -18.77 12.74
CA THR A 660 3.84 -18.14 13.85
C THR A 660 3.37 -19.13 14.92
N ASP A 661 3.59 -20.44 14.73
CA ASP A 661 3.17 -21.48 15.65
C ASP A 661 4.25 -21.70 16.73
N PRO A 662 3.97 -21.42 18.01
CA PRO A 662 4.94 -21.60 19.10
C PRO A 662 5.33 -23.07 19.34
N ASN A 663 4.61 -24.04 18.78
CA ASN A 663 5.01 -25.46 18.85
C ASN A 663 6.04 -25.83 17.78
N GLN A 664 6.04 -25.12 16.65
CA GLN A 664 6.92 -25.40 15.50
C GLN A 664 8.12 -24.45 15.45
N THR A 665 7.98 -23.24 16.00
CA THR A 665 8.99 -22.17 15.89
C THR A 665 9.44 -21.71 17.28
N ALA A 666 10.76 -21.64 17.47
CA ALA A 666 11.38 -21.16 18.70
C ALA A 666 11.39 -19.63 18.73
N GLY A 667 11.64 -19.00 17.58
CA GLY A 667 11.74 -17.56 17.44
C GLY A 667 12.45 -17.17 16.15
N VAL A 668 13.00 -15.96 16.13
CA VAL A 668 13.80 -15.43 15.03
C VAL A 668 15.16 -14.94 15.53
N LYS A 669 16.15 -14.97 14.64
CA LYS A 669 17.43 -14.28 14.82
C LYS A 669 17.52 -13.20 13.76
N LEU A 670 17.64 -11.93 14.17
CA LEU A 670 17.87 -10.82 13.24
C LEU A 670 19.31 -10.88 12.73
N ILE A 671 19.48 -10.72 11.41
CA ILE A 671 20.79 -10.68 10.74
C ILE A 671 21.06 -9.29 10.16
N TYR A 672 20.00 -8.63 9.70
CA TYR A 672 20.04 -7.27 9.18
C TYR A 672 18.86 -6.49 9.75
N ALA A 673 19.10 -5.26 10.20
CA ALA A 673 18.05 -4.30 10.53
C ALA A 673 18.40 -2.93 9.95
N GLY A 674 17.73 -2.60 8.84
CA GLY A 674 17.76 -1.28 8.22
C GLY A 674 16.59 -0.45 8.74
N PRO A 675 16.82 0.63 9.48
CA PRO A 675 15.77 1.61 9.74
C PRO A 675 15.40 2.32 8.44
N HIS A 676 14.16 2.74 8.27
CA HIS A 676 13.73 3.57 7.14
C HIS A 676 13.33 4.92 7.69
N CYS A 677 13.98 5.97 7.20
CA CYS A 677 13.87 7.30 7.76
C CYS A 677 14.24 8.38 6.75
N HIS A 678 13.40 9.41 6.65
CA HIS A 678 13.56 10.44 5.64
C HIS A 678 14.47 11.58 6.06
N ALA A 679 15.14 12.11 5.05
CA ALA A 679 15.84 13.36 5.15
C ALA A 679 14.87 14.53 5.22
N PRO A 680 15.24 15.64 5.89
CA PRO A 680 16.47 15.83 6.68
C PRO A 680 16.22 15.67 8.19
N THR A 681 14.99 15.40 8.61
CA THR A 681 14.61 15.53 10.03
C THR A 681 15.08 14.36 10.88
N CYS A 682 15.42 13.23 10.26
CA CYS A 682 15.95 12.06 10.96
C CYS A 682 17.05 12.38 11.97
N LEU A 683 16.86 12.06 13.25
CA LEU A 683 17.91 12.13 14.27
C LEU A 683 18.43 10.75 14.64
N SER A 684 17.54 9.82 14.99
CA SER A 684 17.93 8.43 15.28
C SER A 684 16.76 7.46 15.17
N MET A 685 17.08 6.17 15.15
CA MET A 685 16.15 5.06 15.41
C MET A 685 16.80 4.02 16.31
N GLU A 686 16.05 3.56 17.31
CA GLU A 686 16.49 2.54 18.26
C GLU A 686 15.52 1.36 18.28
N LEU A 687 16.08 0.15 18.35
CA LEU A 687 15.36 -1.11 18.52
C LEU A 687 15.84 -1.81 19.78
N TYR A 688 14.92 -2.14 20.67
CA TYR A 688 15.20 -2.85 21.93
C TYR A 688 14.50 -4.19 21.99
N ASN A 689 15.13 -5.16 22.65
CA ASN A 689 14.40 -6.22 23.34
C ASN A 689 13.82 -5.58 24.62
N ALA A 690 12.53 -5.26 24.58
CA ALA A 690 11.87 -4.52 25.64
C ALA A 690 11.66 -5.35 26.92
N ASP A 691 11.68 -6.68 26.82
CA ASP A 691 11.54 -7.57 27.97
C ASP A 691 12.82 -7.60 28.82
N THR A 692 13.98 -7.43 28.19
CA THR A 692 15.30 -7.42 28.87
C THR A 692 15.89 -6.02 29.05
N GLY A 693 15.37 -5.02 28.33
CA GLY A 693 15.93 -3.67 28.26
C GLY A 693 17.18 -3.57 27.38
N ARG A 694 17.57 -4.64 26.69
CA ARG A 694 18.77 -4.66 25.84
C ARG A 694 18.53 -3.87 24.55
N LEU A 695 19.42 -2.93 24.27
CA LEU A 695 19.51 -2.27 22.97
C LEU A 695 20.03 -3.27 21.93
N LEU A 696 19.25 -3.50 20.88
CA LEU A 696 19.63 -4.35 19.75
C LEU A 696 20.31 -3.51 18.68
N CYS A 697 19.71 -2.37 18.32
CA CYS A 697 20.21 -1.49 17.26
C CYS A 697 20.00 -0.02 17.64
N HIS A 698 21.03 0.82 17.45
CA HIS A 698 20.94 2.28 17.52
C HIS A 698 21.55 2.86 16.25
N MET A 699 20.72 3.43 15.39
CA MET A 699 21.15 4.07 14.16
C MET A 699 21.04 5.58 14.30
N GLU A 700 22.12 6.25 13.93
CA GLU A 700 22.16 7.69 13.64
C GLU A 700 22.53 7.88 12.16
N PRO A 701 21.84 8.77 11.44
CA PRO A 701 22.11 8.97 10.03
C PRO A 701 23.42 9.74 9.84
N VAL A 702 24.19 9.35 8.83
CA VAL A 702 25.34 10.11 8.35
C VAL A 702 24.81 11.22 7.43
N ARG A 703 24.98 12.47 7.83
CA ARG A 703 24.48 13.62 7.07
C ARG A 703 25.52 14.12 6.08
N GLY A 704 25.13 14.33 4.84
CA GLY A 704 25.95 15.01 3.85
C GLY A 704 26.30 16.44 4.29
N GLN A 705 27.54 16.86 4.05
CA GLN A 705 28.08 18.15 4.51
C GLN A 705 28.58 19.06 3.38
N SER A 706 28.56 18.61 2.13
CA SER A 706 29.19 19.31 1.01
C SER A 706 28.29 19.38 -0.23
N VAL A 707 28.89 19.63 -1.39
CA VAL A 707 28.24 19.61 -2.71
C VAL A 707 28.72 18.43 -3.55
N ASP A 708 29.57 17.57 -2.97
CA ASP A 708 30.10 16.40 -3.64
C ASP A 708 29.00 15.32 -3.70
N LEU A 709 29.02 14.52 -4.77
CA LEU A 709 28.12 13.39 -4.92
C LEU A 709 28.27 12.42 -3.72
N TYR A 710 27.13 11.96 -3.20
CA TYR A 710 27.03 11.09 -2.03
C TYR A 710 27.37 11.78 -0.69
N ASP A 711 27.62 13.09 -0.68
CA ASP A 711 27.84 13.91 0.51
C ASP A 711 27.07 15.26 0.41
N GLU A 712 26.04 15.31 -0.45
CA GLU A 712 25.27 16.53 -0.68
C GLU A 712 24.60 17.02 0.62
N HIS A 713 24.66 18.32 0.90
CA HIS A 713 24.04 18.89 2.09
C HIS A 713 22.53 18.55 2.15
N GLY A 714 22.11 17.96 3.27
CA GLY A 714 20.72 17.53 3.49
C GLY A 714 20.42 16.09 3.07
N PHE A 715 21.33 15.42 2.36
CA PHE A 715 21.29 13.97 2.14
C PHE A 715 21.59 13.20 3.44
N LEU A 716 21.02 12.00 3.58
CA LEU A 716 21.29 11.08 4.69
C LEU A 716 21.75 9.73 4.14
N ALA A 717 22.73 9.10 4.77
CA ALA A 717 22.92 7.66 4.68
C ALA A 717 22.58 7.03 6.04
N ILE A 718 21.96 5.86 6.05
CA ILE A 718 21.47 5.18 7.25
C ILE A 718 22.20 3.83 7.42
N PRO A 719 23.21 3.77 8.30
CA PRO A 719 23.92 2.53 8.56
C PRO A 719 22.98 1.47 9.16
N PRO A 720 22.86 0.26 8.58
CA PRO A 720 22.08 -0.80 9.20
C PRO A 720 22.80 -1.39 10.41
N CYS A 721 22.07 -2.10 11.26
CA CYS A 721 22.67 -3.03 12.21
C CYS A 721 22.78 -4.42 11.58
N LEU A 722 23.93 -5.07 11.77
CA LEU A 722 24.22 -6.42 11.30
C LEU A 722 24.57 -7.34 12.47
N TRP A 723 24.19 -8.61 12.36
CA TRP A 723 24.59 -9.65 13.30
C TRP A 723 25.11 -10.87 12.54
N GLY A 724 26.19 -11.45 13.05
CA GLY A 724 26.91 -12.51 12.36
C GLY A 724 28.04 -13.07 13.21
N ASP A 725 29.10 -13.55 12.55
CA ASP A 725 30.25 -14.15 13.23
C ASP A 725 31.14 -13.06 13.88
N ILE A 726 31.59 -13.32 15.11
CA ILE A 726 32.52 -12.45 15.83
C ILE A 726 33.88 -12.31 15.10
N ALA A 727 34.29 -13.34 14.37
CA ALA A 727 35.49 -13.34 13.54
C ALA A 727 35.40 -12.36 12.37
N GLU A 728 34.19 -11.98 11.96
CA GLU A 728 33.95 -10.94 10.97
C GLU A 728 33.86 -9.53 11.59
N GLY A 729 33.95 -9.39 12.91
CA GLY A 729 33.79 -8.09 13.57
C GLY A 729 32.35 -7.75 13.95
N LEU A 730 31.45 -8.74 13.97
CA LEU A 730 30.05 -8.56 14.27
C LEU A 730 29.68 -9.08 15.67
N LEU A 731 28.49 -8.71 16.12
CA LEU A 731 27.86 -9.29 17.30
C LEU A 731 27.06 -10.53 16.88
N GLU A 732 27.05 -11.56 17.72
CA GLU A 732 26.21 -12.74 17.47
C GLU A 732 24.72 -12.38 17.57
N PRO A 733 23.86 -12.97 16.73
CA PRO A 733 22.43 -12.72 16.77
C PRO A 733 21.75 -13.39 17.97
N GLU A 734 21.01 -12.61 18.74
CA GLU A 734 20.15 -13.10 19.83
C GLU A 734 18.93 -13.85 19.27
N LEU A 735 18.55 -14.96 19.91
CA LEU A 735 17.27 -15.62 19.63
C LEU A 735 16.14 -14.85 20.30
N LEU A 736 15.32 -14.18 19.48
CA LEU A 736 14.11 -13.51 19.92
C LEU A 736 12.94 -14.49 19.81
N SER A 737 12.42 -14.97 20.94
CA SER A 737 11.23 -15.83 20.95
C SER A 737 10.01 -15.14 20.35
N LEU A 738 9.01 -15.91 19.90
CA LEU A 738 7.76 -15.37 19.34
C LEU A 738 7.01 -14.40 20.28
N ASP A 739 7.21 -14.55 21.59
CA ASP A 739 6.56 -13.74 22.63
C ASP A 739 7.47 -12.63 23.17
N THR A 740 8.66 -12.45 22.59
CA THR A 740 9.55 -11.32 22.93
C THR A 740 8.90 -10.02 22.51
N THR A 741 8.84 -9.04 23.42
CA THR A 741 8.42 -7.68 23.10
C THR A 741 9.58 -6.88 22.52
N LEU A 742 9.38 -6.29 21.36
CA LEU A 742 10.28 -5.29 20.79
C LEU A 742 9.75 -3.89 21.06
N LEU A 743 10.67 -2.94 21.23
CA LEU A 743 10.38 -1.51 21.33
C LEU A 743 11.18 -0.77 20.26
N SER A 744 10.49 -0.02 19.41
CA SER A 744 11.07 0.95 18.49
C SER A 744 10.92 2.36 19.06
N ILE A 745 11.98 3.16 18.97
CA ILE A 745 11.96 4.59 19.29
C ILE A 745 12.52 5.36 18.10
N LYS A 746 11.74 6.31 17.60
CA LYS A 746 12.12 7.21 16.52
C LYS A 746 12.26 8.62 17.04
N ARG A 747 13.33 9.32 16.64
CA ARG A 747 13.53 10.75 16.95
C ARG A 747 13.77 11.57 15.69
N ASN A 748 13.13 12.72 15.62
CA ASN A 748 13.25 13.68 14.52
C ASN A 748 13.46 15.10 15.05
N ASN A 749 14.24 15.88 14.33
CA ASN A 749 14.38 17.30 14.56
C ASN A 749 13.10 17.98 14.07
N ASN A 750 12.37 18.63 14.97
CA ASN A 750 11.13 19.33 14.64
C ASN A 750 11.24 20.84 14.79
N THR A 751 12.45 21.41 14.64
CA THR A 751 12.66 22.87 14.57
C THR A 751 11.84 23.48 13.43
N LEU A 752 11.72 22.75 12.31
CA LEU A 752 10.79 23.02 11.22
C LEU A 752 9.80 21.86 11.15
N GLY A 753 8.53 22.16 10.85
CA GLY A 753 7.54 21.12 10.60
C GLY A 753 7.80 20.42 9.27
N HIS A 754 7.70 19.09 9.24
CA HIS A 754 7.95 18.25 8.06
C HIS A 754 6.78 17.28 7.88
N THR A 755 6.38 17.02 6.65
CA THR A 755 5.35 16.00 6.33
C THR A 755 6.03 14.75 5.80
N GLY A 756 5.30 13.66 5.59
CA GLY A 756 5.80 12.52 4.83
C GLY A 756 6.95 11.72 5.48
N GLU A 757 7.26 11.97 6.74
CA GLU A 757 8.32 11.24 7.44
C GLU A 757 7.96 9.77 7.62
N MET A 758 8.96 8.89 7.70
CA MET A 758 8.76 7.46 7.95
C MET A 758 9.58 6.95 9.13
N ALA A 759 9.15 5.82 9.69
CA ALA A 759 9.79 5.22 10.84
C ALA A 759 9.65 3.70 10.83
N SER A 760 10.08 3.05 9.74
CA SER A 760 9.95 1.61 9.60
C SER A 760 11.26 0.86 9.88
N TRP A 761 11.14 -0.43 10.18
CA TRP A 761 12.25 -1.36 10.28
C TRP A 761 12.13 -2.37 9.14
N GLN A 762 13.07 -2.29 8.21
CA GLN A 762 13.22 -3.21 7.09
C GLN A 762 14.33 -4.21 7.45
N MET A 763 13.91 -5.37 7.94
CA MET A 763 14.78 -6.34 8.57
C MET A 763 14.87 -7.63 7.77
N ARG A 764 15.98 -8.35 7.97
CA ARG A 764 16.15 -9.73 7.53
C ARG A 764 16.56 -10.60 8.70
N GLY A 765 16.06 -11.82 8.71
CA GLY A 765 16.39 -12.78 9.75
C GLY A 765 16.23 -14.22 9.31
N ILE A 766 16.57 -15.11 10.23
CA ILE A 766 16.36 -16.55 10.11
C ILE A 766 15.27 -16.98 11.11
N VAL A 767 14.35 -17.83 10.65
CA VAL A 767 13.34 -18.44 11.52
C VAL A 767 13.93 -19.71 12.11
N VAL A 768 13.90 -19.81 13.44
CA VAL A 768 14.51 -20.92 14.17
C VAL A 768 13.43 -21.93 14.54
N PRO A 769 13.44 -23.15 13.97
CA PRO A 769 12.45 -24.17 14.30
C PRO A 769 12.64 -24.71 15.74
N ARG A 770 11.56 -25.21 16.34
CA ARG A 770 11.66 -26.08 17.52
C ARG A 770 11.88 -27.51 17.06
N HIS A 771 12.98 -28.11 17.47
CA HIS A 771 13.08 -29.57 17.36
C HIS A 771 12.02 -30.22 18.25
N PRO A 772 11.34 -31.29 17.80
CA PRO A 772 10.41 -32.00 18.65
C PRO A 772 11.16 -32.44 19.91
N LYS A 773 10.60 -32.11 21.09
CA LYS A 773 11.08 -32.67 22.35
C LYS A 773 11.04 -34.19 22.18
N THR A 774 12.21 -34.83 22.13
CA THR A 774 12.27 -36.28 22.28
C THR A 774 11.58 -36.60 23.61
N PRO A 775 10.57 -37.47 23.68
CA PRO A 775 9.96 -37.82 24.95
C PRO A 775 11.07 -38.33 25.86
N ALA A 776 11.18 -37.78 27.07
CA ALA A 776 12.01 -38.36 28.10
C ALA A 776 11.63 -39.84 28.23
N ARG A 777 12.58 -40.75 28.04
CA ARG A 777 12.41 -42.15 28.43
C ARG A 777 12.30 -42.19 29.95
N GLU A 778 11.10 -42.01 30.48
CA GLU A 778 10.75 -42.48 31.81
C GLU A 778 10.38 -43.97 31.72
N GLY A 779 11.04 -44.79 32.54
CA GLY A 779 10.54 -46.10 32.93
C GLY A 779 11.11 -47.30 32.17
N VAL A 780 12.33 -47.70 32.51
CA VAL A 780 12.59 -49.14 32.68
C VAL A 780 12.62 -49.40 34.18
N LEU A 781 11.55 -50.06 34.64
CA LEU A 781 11.38 -50.57 35.99
C LEU A 781 12.52 -51.53 36.34
N ALA A 782 13.07 -51.33 37.53
CA ALA A 782 13.89 -52.29 38.23
C ALA A 782 13.14 -53.62 38.46
N PRO A 783 13.83 -54.77 38.43
CA PRO A 783 13.39 -55.95 39.15
C PRO A 783 14.26 -56.20 40.39
N GLY A 784 13.58 -56.38 41.53
CA GLY A 784 13.94 -57.43 42.49
C GLY A 784 14.99 -57.12 43.55
N LYS A 785 14.56 -57.13 44.81
CA LYS A 785 15.38 -57.12 46.02
C LYS A 785 16.23 -58.39 46.18
N GLY A 786 17.54 -58.19 46.38
CA GLY A 786 18.39 -58.81 47.42
C GLY A 786 19.09 -60.15 47.10
N PRO A 787 20.07 -60.58 47.94
CA PRO A 787 20.90 -59.81 48.87
C PRO A 787 22.40 -60.22 48.89
N VAL A 788 23.19 -59.44 49.64
CA VAL A 788 24.49 -59.77 50.27
C VAL A 788 25.76 -59.72 49.41
N GLY A 789 26.70 -58.91 49.91
CA GLY A 789 28.10 -59.31 50.03
C GLY A 789 29.08 -58.42 49.27
N MET A 790 29.98 -57.77 50.03
CA MET A 790 31.45 -57.69 49.83
C MET A 790 31.94 -57.30 48.42
N ASP A 791 32.90 -56.42 48.19
CA ASP A 791 33.83 -55.62 48.97
C ASP A 791 34.70 -54.94 47.88
N VAL A 792 35.43 -53.88 48.25
CA VAL A 792 36.76 -53.54 47.70
C VAL A 792 36.85 -52.88 46.29
N VAL A 793 37.27 -51.60 46.32
CA VAL A 793 38.39 -50.94 45.59
C VAL A 793 38.35 -51.04 44.04
N GLU A 794 38.43 -49.97 43.24
CA GLU A 794 39.25 -48.75 43.27
C GLU A 794 38.56 -47.61 42.49
#